data_AF-A0A920NHT3-F1
#
_entry.id   AF-A0A920NHT3-F1
#
_cell.length_a   1.000
_cell.length_b   1.000
_cell.length_c   1.000
_cell.angle_alpha   90.00
_cell.angle_beta   90.00
_cell.angle_gamma   90.00
#
_symmetry.space_group_name_H-M   'P 1'
#
loop_
_entity.id
_entity.type
_entity.pdbx_description
1 polymer ?
#
loop_
_entity_poly.entity_id
_entity_poly.type
_entity_poly.pdbx_seq_one_letter_code
_entity_poly.pdbx_strand_id
1 'polypeptide(L)'
;MLLYLPHASDNVAVATQDATVGDTGTTQFGSSIRLNSDVPVGFRVAVEDIECGDNLLSWGNVFGVANSDIQTGQAIYNKASVEALRESGRITTAGITENFIDHSSKYSSDSICVANRTRTVNTKTVPTFLGYQRDGNRGIGTRNYIAVVATSSLAASCARLVTQRVEHLADALDNLNGIVCVEHTEGSKAGASNTDIVLSTLAGFLLHPNLASVLLIDHPDAKVQSNDIINYIQDHHGDIAPVNHQTVVIDGNPNESIELGIQIVRNWIVDASNVVRTAHDVSGLKIALQCGGSDAFSGVTGNPLMARLASKLILHGGSINFSETPELIGAESYVLNQVASSEISNAFMERVEHFKEWLGEHGHSAAGNPSHGNLMRGLYNITIKSLGAAMKRPYDLPLEHVIKYSEFMCDPGAYFMDSPGNDIESVTGQVASGCNLIMFVTGNGSVTNFPFVPTVKIITTTDVYDRMSNEMDINAGRILENSSIDEESKLAYGLVQKVASGQATVGEEAGHSQVQIWRDWGNQSEKETYQEQQSLRLDERALPIRKHLIKDQLFAKMKGVAGSVSNQQHSLILPTSLCAGQVANMAAQRLNRKTVKTELETEYVTLPHTEGCGVSSGHSEKIIRNIFKGYLCHPLIKNSLVLEHGCENLHLGFMRKVLIEENIDPSVYGWASIQKDGGIESVILKIEDWFSGIQVENLHSNDTLNVSENMYSVAILGDSYVDAEIAHGFATLCQTMSEAGISVVLPTFTSLLQSKTFLTELFCRC
;
A
#
# COMPACT_ATOMS: atom_id res chain seq x y z
N MET A 1 -8.95 -23.45 -26.32
CA MET A 1 -8.35 -22.46 -25.39
C MET A 1 -7.21 -23.09 -24.61
N LEU A 2 -6.32 -22.30 -23.99
CA LEU A 2 -5.28 -22.83 -23.10
C LEU A 2 -5.83 -23.06 -21.69
N LEU A 3 -5.57 -24.24 -21.13
CA LEU A 3 -5.76 -24.58 -19.72
C LEU A 3 -4.38 -24.71 -19.08
N TYR A 4 -3.93 -23.72 -18.32
CA TYR A 4 -2.58 -23.74 -17.77
C TYR A 4 -2.52 -24.66 -16.56
N LEU A 5 -1.82 -25.79 -16.68
CA LEU A 5 -1.63 -26.77 -15.61
C LEU A 5 -0.32 -26.48 -14.85
N PRO A 6 -0.32 -25.92 -13.64
CA PRO A 6 0.91 -25.36 -13.04
C PRO A 6 2.05 -26.36 -12.86
N HIS A 7 1.71 -27.61 -12.54
CA HIS A 7 2.65 -28.72 -12.44
C HIS A 7 2.05 -30.00 -13.04
N ALA A 8 2.89 -30.90 -13.56
CA ALA A 8 2.42 -32.12 -14.25
C ALA A 8 1.66 -33.11 -13.33
N SER A 9 1.79 -32.97 -12.02
CA SER A 9 1.04 -33.75 -11.02
C SER A 9 -0.26 -33.09 -10.56
N ASP A 10 -0.60 -31.91 -11.08
CA ASP A 10 -1.82 -31.21 -10.68
C ASP A 10 -3.04 -31.86 -11.36
N ASN A 11 -4.16 -31.89 -10.64
CA ASN A 11 -5.44 -32.39 -11.14
C ASN A 11 -6.42 -31.28 -11.52
N VAL A 12 -5.99 -30.01 -11.42
CA VAL A 12 -6.77 -28.85 -11.85
C VAL A 12 -5.90 -27.85 -12.61
N ALA A 13 -6.45 -27.26 -13.69
CA ALA A 13 -5.76 -26.28 -14.53
C ALA A 13 -6.48 -24.93 -14.53
N VAL A 14 -5.73 -23.83 -14.66
CA VAL A 14 -6.25 -22.46 -14.72
C VAL A 14 -6.75 -22.13 -16.12
N ALA A 15 -8.01 -21.69 -16.25
CA ALA A 15 -8.56 -21.20 -17.50
C ALA A 15 -7.98 -19.82 -17.86
N THR A 16 -7.41 -19.71 -19.06
CA THR A 16 -6.75 -18.47 -19.54
C THR A 16 -7.70 -17.47 -20.20
N GLN A 17 -8.95 -17.86 -20.41
CA GLN A 17 -10.02 -17.06 -20.99
C GLN A 17 -11.37 -17.53 -20.40
N ASP A 18 -12.40 -16.69 -20.49
CA ASP A 18 -13.76 -17.12 -20.18
C ASP A 18 -14.16 -18.26 -21.13
N ALA A 19 -14.85 -19.25 -20.57
CA ALA A 19 -15.22 -20.46 -21.28
C ALA A 19 -16.63 -20.92 -20.89
N THR A 20 -17.30 -21.58 -21.82
CA THR A 20 -18.68 -22.04 -21.68
C THR A 20 -18.79 -23.55 -21.82
N VAL A 21 -19.92 -24.10 -21.38
CA VAL A 21 -20.22 -25.53 -21.55
C VAL A 21 -20.03 -25.97 -23.01
N GLY A 22 -19.23 -27.01 -23.22
CA GLY A 22 -18.96 -27.60 -24.53
C GLY A 22 -17.67 -27.11 -25.20
N ASP A 23 -17.06 -26.02 -24.72
CA ASP A 23 -15.75 -25.57 -25.18
C ASP A 23 -14.67 -26.61 -24.90
N THR A 24 -13.57 -26.56 -25.66
CA THR A 24 -12.42 -27.46 -25.49
C THR A 24 -11.17 -26.67 -25.11
N GLY A 25 -10.57 -27.06 -23.99
CA GLY A 25 -9.29 -26.58 -23.49
C GLY A 25 -8.17 -27.57 -23.77
N THR A 26 -6.95 -27.08 -23.94
CA THR A 26 -5.75 -27.91 -24.07
C THR A 26 -4.73 -27.48 -23.04
N THR A 27 -4.13 -28.43 -22.32
CA THR A 27 -3.02 -28.13 -21.40
C THR A 27 -1.73 -27.93 -22.17
N GLN A 28 -0.77 -27.22 -21.58
CA GLN A 28 0.57 -27.08 -22.16
C GLN A 28 1.34 -28.42 -22.27
N PHE A 29 0.80 -29.50 -21.68
CA PHE A 29 1.30 -30.87 -21.80
C PHE A 29 0.58 -31.71 -22.88
N GLY A 30 -0.39 -31.11 -23.59
CA GLY A 30 -1.07 -31.73 -24.73
C GLY A 30 -2.41 -32.42 -24.42
N SER A 31 -2.87 -32.42 -23.17
CA SER A 31 -4.17 -33.01 -22.80
C SER A 31 -5.32 -32.14 -23.27
N SER A 32 -6.28 -32.72 -24.01
CA SER A 32 -7.48 -32.03 -24.49
C SER A 32 -8.69 -32.35 -23.60
N ILE A 33 -9.34 -31.32 -23.07
CA ILE A 33 -10.41 -31.43 -22.08
C ILE A 33 -11.64 -30.70 -22.60
N ARG A 34 -12.79 -31.36 -22.62
CA ARG A 34 -14.07 -30.75 -22.95
C ARG A 34 -14.74 -30.25 -21.67
N LEU A 35 -15.13 -28.99 -21.64
CA LEU A 35 -15.75 -28.36 -20.48
C LEU A 35 -17.22 -28.77 -20.34
N ASN A 36 -17.65 -29.01 -19.11
CA ASN A 36 -19.03 -29.36 -18.76
C ASN A 36 -19.75 -28.31 -17.89
N SER A 37 -19.05 -27.22 -17.56
CA SER A 37 -19.55 -26.05 -16.84
C SER A 37 -18.97 -24.77 -17.44
N ASP A 38 -19.63 -23.64 -17.21
CA ASP A 38 -19.04 -22.32 -17.47
C ASP A 38 -17.88 -22.05 -16.51
N VAL A 39 -16.79 -21.51 -17.03
CA VAL A 39 -15.55 -21.24 -16.28
C VAL A 39 -15.10 -19.81 -16.59
N PRO A 40 -15.13 -18.90 -15.59
CA PRO A 40 -14.55 -17.59 -15.76
C PRO A 40 -13.02 -17.65 -15.90
N VAL A 41 -12.43 -16.70 -16.61
CA VAL A 41 -10.97 -16.54 -16.70
C VAL A 41 -10.34 -16.46 -15.30
N GLY A 42 -9.23 -17.17 -15.13
CA GLY A 42 -8.49 -17.31 -13.87
C GLY A 42 -9.01 -18.41 -12.95
N PHE A 43 -10.23 -18.91 -13.16
CA PHE A 43 -10.75 -20.04 -12.39
C PHE A 43 -10.20 -21.37 -12.89
N ARG A 44 -10.26 -22.38 -12.03
CA ARG A 44 -9.71 -23.70 -12.28
C ARG A 44 -10.76 -24.67 -12.79
N VAL A 45 -10.29 -25.65 -13.57
CA VAL A 45 -11.05 -26.74 -14.14
C VAL A 45 -10.36 -28.05 -13.80
N ALA A 46 -11.13 -29.08 -13.43
CA ALA A 46 -10.63 -30.43 -13.26
C ALA A 46 -10.08 -30.99 -14.59
N VAL A 47 -8.86 -31.51 -14.57
CA VAL A 47 -8.24 -32.15 -15.76
C VAL A 47 -8.40 -33.68 -15.78
N GLU A 48 -8.94 -34.23 -14.70
CA GLU A 48 -9.29 -35.63 -14.49
C GLU A 48 -10.52 -35.72 -13.57
N ASP A 49 -11.09 -36.91 -13.41
CA ASP A 49 -12.18 -37.14 -12.45
C ASP A 49 -11.60 -37.18 -11.03
N ILE A 50 -12.25 -36.50 -10.08
CA ILE A 50 -11.81 -36.37 -8.69
C ILE A 50 -12.96 -36.83 -7.79
N GLU A 51 -12.74 -37.85 -6.95
CA GLU A 51 -13.78 -38.41 -6.09
C GLU A 51 -14.01 -37.54 -4.85
N CYS A 52 -15.21 -37.60 -4.26
CA CYS A 52 -15.49 -36.96 -2.98
C CYS A 52 -14.49 -37.42 -1.91
N GLY A 53 -13.78 -36.48 -1.28
CA GLY A 53 -12.73 -36.74 -0.30
C GLY A 53 -11.30 -36.70 -0.87
N ASP A 54 -11.13 -36.64 -2.20
CA ASP A 54 -9.82 -36.51 -2.82
C ASP A 54 -9.25 -35.09 -2.72
N ASN A 55 -7.92 -35.01 -2.77
CA ASN A 55 -7.19 -33.74 -2.71
C ASN A 55 -7.22 -33.01 -4.06
N LEU A 56 -7.39 -31.69 -4.02
CA LEU A 56 -7.16 -30.81 -5.17
C LEU A 56 -5.75 -30.21 -5.09
N LEU A 57 -5.02 -30.28 -6.21
CA LEU A 57 -3.59 -29.98 -6.29
C LEU A 57 -3.30 -28.79 -7.21
N SER A 58 -2.43 -27.89 -6.77
CA SER A 58 -1.86 -26.81 -7.58
C SER A 58 -0.38 -26.64 -7.23
N TRP A 59 0.50 -26.56 -8.23
CA TRP A 59 1.96 -26.61 -8.04
C TRP A 59 2.42 -27.81 -7.19
N GLY A 60 1.76 -28.96 -7.34
CA GLY A 60 2.03 -30.19 -6.58
C GLY A 60 1.61 -30.16 -5.11
N ASN A 61 0.89 -29.12 -4.65
CA ASN A 61 0.49 -28.95 -3.26
C ASN A 61 -1.03 -28.97 -3.11
N VAL A 62 -1.51 -29.54 -1.99
CA VAL A 62 -2.95 -29.60 -1.67
C VAL A 62 -3.44 -28.22 -1.25
N PHE A 63 -4.49 -27.73 -1.91
CA PHE A 63 -5.18 -26.50 -1.51
C PHE A 63 -6.63 -26.71 -1.06
N GLY A 64 -7.19 -27.90 -1.28
CA GLY A 64 -8.58 -28.21 -0.97
C GLY A 64 -8.85 -29.70 -1.03
N VAL A 65 -10.01 -30.09 -0.50
CA VAL A 65 -10.54 -31.45 -0.58
C VAL A 65 -11.91 -31.41 -1.22
N ALA A 66 -12.16 -32.30 -2.17
CA ALA A 66 -13.45 -32.39 -2.87
C ALA A 66 -14.55 -32.75 -1.86
N ASN A 67 -15.66 -32.01 -1.87
CA ASN A 67 -16.83 -32.27 -1.00
C ASN A 67 -17.97 -32.98 -1.76
N SER A 68 -17.75 -33.25 -3.04
CA SER A 68 -18.61 -33.96 -3.98
C SER A 68 -17.73 -34.50 -5.11
N ASP A 69 -18.24 -35.47 -5.89
CA ASP A 69 -17.51 -35.94 -7.06
C ASP A 69 -17.41 -34.82 -8.10
N ILE A 70 -16.22 -34.61 -8.66
CA ILE A 70 -15.93 -33.58 -9.66
C ILE A 70 -15.51 -34.26 -10.94
N GLN A 71 -16.24 -34.02 -12.02
CA GLN A 71 -15.93 -34.61 -13.32
C GLN A 71 -14.87 -33.80 -14.06
N THR A 72 -14.08 -34.49 -14.90
CA THR A 72 -13.18 -33.85 -15.86
C THR A 72 -13.91 -32.77 -16.65
N GLY A 73 -13.33 -31.57 -16.73
CA GLY A 73 -13.93 -30.42 -17.41
C GLY A 73 -14.88 -29.57 -16.56
N GLN A 74 -15.06 -29.91 -15.28
CA GLN A 74 -15.87 -29.14 -14.33
C GLN A 74 -15.05 -28.05 -13.63
N ALA A 75 -15.68 -26.88 -13.46
CA ALA A 75 -15.12 -25.74 -12.75
C ALA A 75 -14.98 -26.01 -11.24
N ILE A 76 -13.98 -25.41 -10.62
CA ILE A 76 -13.63 -25.58 -9.21
C ILE A 76 -13.99 -24.33 -8.42
N TYR A 77 -14.80 -24.49 -7.37
CA TYR A 77 -15.29 -23.39 -6.51
C TYR A 77 -15.38 -23.79 -5.03
N ASN A 78 -14.95 -22.89 -4.14
CA ASN A 78 -15.30 -22.92 -2.71
C ASN A 78 -16.41 -21.89 -2.43
N LYS A 79 -17.02 -21.95 -1.24
CA LYS A 79 -18.03 -20.99 -0.79
C LYS A 79 -17.67 -19.53 -1.06
N ALA A 80 -16.48 -19.11 -0.64
CA ALA A 80 -16.04 -17.72 -0.70
C ALA A 80 -15.97 -17.20 -2.15
N SER A 81 -15.43 -18.02 -3.06
CA SER A 81 -15.36 -17.68 -4.48
C SER A 81 -16.74 -17.54 -5.12
N VAL A 82 -17.70 -18.40 -4.75
CA VAL A 82 -19.08 -18.33 -5.24
C VAL A 82 -19.78 -17.07 -4.74
N GLU A 83 -19.62 -16.72 -3.45
CA GLU A 83 -20.17 -15.50 -2.86
C GLU A 83 -19.63 -14.26 -3.56
N ALA A 84 -18.30 -14.17 -3.73
CA ALA A 84 -17.67 -13.07 -4.43
C ALA A 84 -18.20 -12.93 -5.87
N LEU A 85 -18.22 -14.04 -6.63
CA LEU A 85 -18.70 -14.04 -8.02
C LEU A 85 -20.15 -13.52 -8.15
N ARG A 86 -21.03 -13.87 -7.20
CA ARG A 86 -22.41 -13.37 -7.15
C ARG A 86 -22.45 -11.86 -6.88
N GLU A 87 -21.67 -11.37 -5.92
CA GLU A 87 -21.64 -9.94 -5.57
C GLU A 87 -21.14 -9.05 -6.71
N SER A 88 -20.17 -9.55 -7.49
CA SER A 88 -19.62 -8.80 -8.62
C SER A 88 -20.50 -8.74 -9.86
N GLY A 89 -21.54 -9.58 -9.95
CA GLY A 89 -22.31 -9.78 -11.17
C GLY A 89 -21.55 -10.45 -12.33
N ARG A 90 -20.35 -11.01 -12.10
CA ARG A 90 -19.60 -11.78 -13.13
C ARG A 90 -20.31 -13.05 -13.57
N ILE A 91 -21.34 -13.48 -12.85
CA ILE A 91 -22.12 -14.67 -13.20
C ILE A 91 -23.61 -14.40 -13.10
N THR A 92 -24.35 -14.76 -14.16
CA THR A 92 -25.81 -14.66 -14.27
C THR A 92 -26.53 -16.00 -14.07
N THR A 93 -25.79 -17.11 -13.96
CA THR A 93 -26.33 -18.46 -14.02
C THR A 93 -26.72 -19.01 -12.64
N ALA A 94 -27.98 -19.41 -12.49
CA ALA A 94 -28.42 -20.30 -11.43
C ALA A 94 -27.70 -21.66 -11.60
N GLY A 95 -27.04 -22.17 -10.55
CA GLY A 95 -26.47 -23.53 -10.55
C GLY A 95 -25.00 -23.66 -10.14
N ILE A 96 -24.27 -22.57 -9.92
CA ILE A 96 -22.91 -22.66 -9.34
C ILE A 96 -23.00 -22.92 -7.84
N THR A 97 -22.48 -24.06 -7.45
CA THR A 97 -22.32 -24.51 -6.06
C THR A 97 -20.85 -24.77 -5.78
N GLU A 98 -20.46 -24.64 -4.51
CA GLU A 98 -19.15 -25.11 -4.07
C GLU A 98 -19.00 -26.62 -4.31
N ASN A 99 -17.80 -27.06 -4.66
CA ASN A 99 -17.45 -28.47 -4.84
C ASN A 99 -16.17 -28.89 -4.09
N PHE A 100 -15.54 -27.97 -3.37
CA PHE A 100 -14.43 -28.30 -2.47
C PHE A 100 -14.46 -27.48 -1.18
N ILE A 101 -13.78 -27.98 -0.15
CA ILE A 101 -13.56 -27.30 1.13
C ILE A 101 -12.07 -26.97 1.22
N ASP A 102 -11.76 -25.78 1.73
CA ASP A 102 -10.38 -25.33 1.92
C ASP A 102 -9.61 -26.28 2.84
N HIS A 103 -8.44 -26.71 2.37
CA HIS A 103 -7.56 -27.60 3.11
C HIS A 103 -6.11 -27.29 2.76
N SER A 104 -5.30 -26.99 3.77
CA SER A 104 -3.86 -26.81 3.61
C SER A 104 -3.13 -27.99 4.23
N SER A 105 -2.17 -28.56 3.50
CA SER A 105 -1.24 -29.53 4.09
C SER A 105 -0.50 -28.88 5.26
N LYS A 106 -0.44 -29.57 6.40
CA LYS A 106 0.41 -29.09 7.50
C LYS A 106 1.87 -29.20 7.08
N TYR A 107 2.63 -28.14 7.34
CA TYR A 107 4.08 -28.17 7.23
C TYR A 107 4.66 -29.36 8.01
N SER A 108 5.59 -30.09 7.39
CA SER A 108 6.35 -31.17 8.02
C SER A 108 7.83 -30.80 8.01
N SER A 109 8.54 -31.01 9.12
CA SER A 109 10.00 -30.84 9.20
C SER A 109 10.76 -31.68 8.17
N ASP A 110 10.16 -32.78 7.71
CA ASP A 110 10.73 -33.66 6.68
C ASP A 110 10.79 -33.01 5.29
N SER A 111 10.09 -31.88 5.09
CA SER A 111 10.10 -31.11 3.84
C SER A 111 11.27 -30.12 3.73
N ILE A 112 12.06 -29.94 4.79
CA ILE A 112 13.27 -29.11 4.73
C ILE A 112 14.33 -29.83 3.92
N CYS A 113 14.79 -29.18 2.86
CA CYS A 113 15.96 -29.64 2.13
C CYS A 113 17.08 -28.61 2.30
N VAL A 114 18.05 -28.96 3.15
CA VAL A 114 19.28 -28.19 3.32
C VAL A 114 20.12 -28.38 2.06
N ALA A 115 20.49 -27.28 1.41
CA ALA A 115 21.23 -27.32 0.17
C ALA A 115 22.61 -27.97 0.40
N ASN A 116 22.85 -29.11 -0.24
CA ASN A 116 24.12 -29.84 -0.16
C ASN A 116 25.27 -29.18 -0.95
N ARG A 117 25.05 -28.02 -1.56
CA ARG A 117 26.04 -27.32 -2.40
C ARG A 117 25.97 -25.82 -2.18
N THR A 118 27.15 -25.23 -2.03
CA THR A 118 27.34 -23.78 -2.02
C THR A 118 27.07 -23.21 -3.41
N ARG A 119 26.39 -22.06 -3.49
CA ARG A 119 26.20 -21.31 -4.73
C ARG A 119 27.55 -21.11 -5.44
N THR A 120 27.63 -21.48 -6.71
CA THR A 120 28.81 -21.20 -7.54
C THR A 120 28.59 -19.90 -8.31
N VAL A 121 29.29 -18.84 -7.93
CA VAL A 121 29.26 -17.55 -8.63
C VAL A 121 29.99 -17.67 -9.97
N ASN A 122 29.35 -17.24 -11.06
CA ASN A 122 29.96 -17.24 -12.38
C ASN A 122 30.83 -15.99 -12.57
N THR A 123 32.15 -16.19 -12.54
CA THR A 123 33.16 -15.13 -12.65
C THR A 123 33.75 -14.97 -14.04
N LYS A 124 33.41 -15.82 -15.02
CA LYS A 124 34.09 -15.83 -16.33
C LYS A 124 33.72 -14.65 -17.23
N THR A 125 32.47 -14.17 -17.13
CA THR A 125 31.97 -12.96 -17.80
C THR A 125 30.78 -12.44 -17.00
N VAL A 126 30.96 -11.34 -16.27
CA VAL A 126 29.90 -10.70 -15.48
C VAL A 126 29.34 -9.53 -16.28
N PRO A 127 28.01 -9.46 -16.54
CA PRO A 127 27.40 -8.29 -17.16
C PRO A 127 27.63 -7.02 -16.32
N THR A 128 27.62 -5.86 -16.97
CA THR A 128 27.82 -4.57 -16.30
C THR A 128 26.62 -3.62 -16.48
N PHE A 129 26.49 -2.64 -15.59
CA PHE A 129 25.55 -1.53 -15.70
C PHE A 129 26.26 -0.21 -15.37
N LEU A 130 25.67 0.92 -15.78
CA LEU A 130 26.19 2.25 -15.47
C LEU A 130 25.61 2.75 -14.14
N GLY A 131 26.40 2.72 -13.07
CA GLY A 131 25.98 3.08 -11.71
C GLY A 131 26.78 4.22 -11.10
N TYR A 132 26.32 4.72 -9.95
CA TYR A 132 27.00 5.74 -9.14
C TYR A 132 27.72 5.07 -7.96
N GLN A 133 29.04 4.93 -8.04
CA GLN A 133 29.83 4.46 -6.90
C GLN A 133 29.67 5.44 -5.73
N ARG A 134 29.37 4.91 -4.54
CA ARG A 134 29.34 5.70 -3.31
C ARG A 134 30.51 5.33 -2.40
N ASP A 135 31.02 6.35 -1.71
CA ASP A 135 32.04 6.19 -0.69
C ASP A 135 31.47 5.56 0.58
N GLY A 136 32.37 5.14 1.48
CA GLY A 136 32.01 4.65 2.81
C GLY A 136 31.17 3.37 2.79
N ASN A 137 31.45 2.46 1.85
CA ASN A 137 30.81 1.15 1.71
C ASN A 137 29.29 1.16 1.44
N ARG A 138 28.69 2.31 1.08
CA ARG A 138 27.24 2.38 0.76
C ARG A 138 26.81 1.58 -0.47
N GLY A 139 27.77 1.24 -1.35
CA GLY A 139 27.52 0.45 -2.56
C GLY A 139 27.39 1.29 -3.82
N ILE A 140 26.67 0.76 -4.82
CA ILE A 140 26.54 1.37 -6.14
C ILE A 140 25.07 1.76 -6.37
N GLY A 141 24.82 3.04 -6.68
CA GLY A 141 23.48 3.55 -6.95
C GLY A 141 23.08 3.33 -8.41
N THR A 142 21.82 2.98 -8.64
CA THR A 142 21.18 3.00 -9.98
C THR A 142 20.62 4.39 -10.31
N ARG A 143 20.50 5.27 -9.31
CA ARG A 143 20.02 6.65 -9.42
C ARG A 143 20.86 7.59 -8.54
N ASN A 144 20.68 8.88 -8.75
CA ASN A 144 21.32 9.94 -8.00
C ASN A 144 20.27 10.99 -7.63
N TYR A 145 19.73 10.91 -6.42
CA TYR A 145 18.69 11.82 -5.92
C TYR A 145 19.18 12.62 -4.71
N ILE A 146 18.61 13.80 -4.51
CA ILE A 146 18.58 14.46 -3.19
C ILE A 146 17.22 14.15 -2.57
N ALA A 147 17.18 13.70 -1.33
CA ALA A 147 15.92 13.44 -0.63
C ALA A 147 15.70 14.46 0.50
N VAL A 148 14.46 14.95 0.62
CA VAL A 148 13.98 15.67 1.80
C VAL A 148 13.10 14.70 2.59
N VAL A 149 13.59 14.29 3.75
CA VAL A 149 13.02 13.20 4.55
C VAL A 149 12.42 13.80 5.82
N ALA A 150 11.13 13.59 6.03
CA ALA A 150 10.50 13.86 7.32
C ALA A 150 10.88 12.76 8.31
N THR A 151 11.36 13.12 9.50
CA THR A 151 11.70 12.13 10.54
C THR A 151 10.47 11.61 11.30
N SER A 152 9.35 12.30 11.17
CA SER A 152 8.05 11.90 11.69
C SER A 152 6.89 12.48 10.88
N SER A 153 5.68 11.99 11.12
CA SER A 153 4.46 12.57 10.52
C SER A 153 4.23 14.05 10.81
N LEU A 154 4.77 14.59 11.92
CA LEU A 154 4.67 16.02 12.23
C LEU A 154 5.55 16.88 11.31
N ALA A 155 6.61 16.31 10.73
CA ALA A 155 7.51 17.00 9.82
C ALA A 155 7.13 16.87 8.33
N ALA A 156 6.19 15.98 8.00
CA ALA A 156 5.79 15.63 6.64
C ALA A 156 5.44 16.85 5.77
N SER A 157 4.60 17.76 6.30
CA SER A 157 4.18 18.95 5.57
C SER A 157 5.33 19.90 5.22
N CYS A 158 6.30 20.07 6.12
CA CYS A 158 7.46 20.92 5.85
C CYS A 158 8.36 20.28 4.78
N ALA A 159 8.66 18.98 4.88
CA ALA A 159 9.44 18.25 3.90
C ALA A 159 8.85 18.34 2.48
N ARG A 160 7.52 18.15 2.37
CA ARG A 160 6.79 18.28 1.11
C ARG A 160 6.86 19.70 0.55
N LEU A 161 6.66 20.72 1.39
CA LEU A 161 6.71 22.12 0.96
C LEU A 161 8.11 22.54 0.51
N VAL A 162 9.16 22.11 1.20
CA VAL A 162 10.56 22.34 0.76
C VAL A 162 10.77 21.70 -0.61
N THR A 163 10.42 20.42 -0.77
CA THR A 163 10.61 19.68 -2.02
C THR A 163 9.91 20.35 -3.21
N GLN A 164 8.62 20.70 -3.06
CA GLN A 164 7.84 21.36 -4.12
C GLN A 164 8.47 22.68 -4.61
N ARG A 165 9.27 23.35 -3.78
CA ARG A 165 9.90 24.63 -4.11
C ARG A 165 11.26 24.47 -4.80
N VAL A 166 11.81 23.26 -4.84
CA VAL A 166 13.15 22.99 -5.40
C VAL A 166 13.19 21.87 -6.42
N GLU A 167 12.17 21.01 -6.51
CA GLU A 167 12.17 19.83 -7.40
C GLU A 167 12.50 20.16 -8.87
N HIS A 168 11.89 21.23 -9.40
CA HIS A 168 12.11 21.73 -10.77
C HIS A 168 13.56 22.13 -11.08
N LEU A 169 14.40 22.33 -10.07
CA LEU A 169 15.81 22.70 -10.26
C LEU A 169 16.65 21.52 -10.74
N ALA A 170 16.17 20.28 -10.60
CA ALA A 170 16.84 19.08 -11.09
C ALA A 170 16.54 18.78 -12.57
N ASP A 171 15.42 19.26 -13.12
CA ASP A 171 14.91 18.89 -14.45
C ASP A 171 15.90 19.12 -15.61
N ALA A 172 16.84 20.06 -15.43
CA ALA A 172 17.82 20.44 -16.45
C ALA A 172 19.22 19.81 -16.25
N LEU A 173 19.38 18.87 -15.32
CA LEU A 173 20.67 18.34 -14.90
C LEU A 173 20.82 16.85 -15.21
N ASP A 174 21.64 16.50 -16.21
CA ASP A 174 21.77 15.13 -16.73
C ASP A 174 22.13 14.05 -15.69
N ASN A 175 22.91 14.42 -14.67
CA ASN A 175 23.40 13.48 -13.65
C ASN A 175 22.63 13.54 -12.32
N LEU A 176 21.61 14.40 -12.19
CA LEU A 176 20.77 14.47 -11.01
C LEU A 176 19.38 13.99 -11.39
N ASN A 177 18.99 12.81 -10.90
CA ASN A 177 17.71 12.20 -11.27
C ASN A 177 16.50 12.95 -10.69
N GLY A 178 16.68 13.75 -9.64
CA GLY A 178 15.63 14.57 -9.06
C GLY A 178 15.91 14.99 -7.64
N ILE A 179 14.99 15.80 -7.10
CA ILE A 179 14.87 16.07 -5.67
C ILE A 179 13.50 15.56 -5.23
N VAL A 180 13.47 14.66 -4.26
CA VAL A 180 12.25 13.93 -3.90
C VAL A 180 11.90 14.07 -2.42
N CYS A 181 10.61 14.01 -2.12
CA CYS A 181 10.09 14.01 -0.76
C CYS A 181 9.91 12.57 -0.28
N VAL A 182 10.31 12.31 0.96
CA VAL A 182 10.04 11.06 1.67
C VAL A 182 9.29 11.43 2.95
N GLU A 183 8.00 11.08 2.97
CA GLU A 183 7.13 11.28 4.12
C GLU A 183 6.45 9.98 4.53
N HIS A 184 6.08 9.88 5.80
CA HIS A 184 5.43 8.71 6.39
C HIS A 184 4.54 9.10 7.57
N THR A 185 3.70 8.18 8.04
CA THR A 185 2.75 8.45 9.14
C THR A 185 3.32 8.21 10.55
N GLU A 186 4.50 7.60 10.66
CA GLU A 186 5.07 7.14 11.93
C GLU A 186 5.97 8.17 12.65
N GLY A 187 6.47 7.82 13.85
CA GLY A 187 7.52 8.57 14.56
C GLY A 187 7.07 9.74 15.45
N SER A 188 5.76 10.03 15.53
CA SER A 188 5.23 11.18 16.28
C SER A 188 4.91 10.88 17.75
N LYS A 189 4.40 9.70 18.10
CA LYS A 189 3.92 9.40 19.46
C LYS A 189 4.98 8.76 20.37
N ALA A 190 5.08 9.25 21.61
CA ALA A 190 5.89 8.62 22.64
C ALA A 190 5.30 7.27 23.09
N GLY A 191 6.16 6.27 23.36
CA GLY A 191 5.74 4.94 23.81
C GLY A 191 5.26 4.00 22.70
N ALA A 192 5.29 4.43 21.43
CA ALA A 192 4.93 3.59 20.29
C ALA A 192 5.90 2.41 20.15
N SER A 193 5.35 1.21 19.99
CA SER A 193 6.08 -0.06 19.89
C SER A 193 6.90 -0.19 18.60
N ASN A 194 6.60 0.59 17.56
CA ASN A 194 7.29 0.54 16.27
C ASN A 194 8.48 1.50 16.13
N THR A 195 8.95 2.13 17.22
CA THR A 195 10.06 3.10 17.16
C THR A 195 11.32 2.51 16.50
N ASP A 196 11.67 1.25 16.81
CA ASP A 196 12.83 0.56 16.23
C ASP A 196 12.71 0.39 14.71
N ILE A 197 11.51 0.04 14.22
CA ILE A 197 11.20 -0.05 12.78
C ILE A 197 11.37 1.29 12.09
N VAL A 198 10.92 2.39 12.71
CA VAL A 198 11.10 3.75 12.15
C VAL A 198 12.58 4.11 12.08
N LEU A 199 13.34 3.89 13.15
CA LEU A 199 14.78 4.18 13.20
C LEU A 199 15.55 3.36 12.17
N SER A 200 15.32 2.04 12.11
CA SER A 200 15.92 1.13 11.13
C SER A 200 15.63 1.57 9.70
N THR A 201 14.38 1.93 9.40
CA THR A 201 13.96 2.36 8.06
C THR A 201 14.64 3.67 7.64
N LEU A 202 14.62 4.69 8.50
CA LEU A 202 15.23 5.97 8.21
C LEU A 202 16.77 5.88 8.15
N ALA A 203 17.38 5.04 8.99
CA ALA A 203 18.80 4.71 8.92
C ALA A 203 19.14 4.08 7.56
N GLY A 204 18.34 3.11 7.10
CA GLY A 204 18.46 2.49 5.79
C GLY A 204 18.44 3.50 4.64
N PHE A 205 17.57 4.52 4.71
CA PHE A 205 17.55 5.61 3.73
C PHE A 205 18.86 6.42 3.76
N LEU A 206 19.39 6.76 4.94
CA LEU A 206 20.67 7.46 5.06
C LEU A 206 21.86 6.64 4.56
N LEU A 207 21.75 5.31 4.49
CA LEU A 207 22.78 4.43 3.93
C LEU A 207 22.56 4.13 2.44
N HIS A 208 21.44 4.55 1.85
CA HIS A 208 21.01 4.10 0.53
C HIS A 208 21.88 4.65 -0.62
N PRO A 209 22.34 3.81 -1.56
CA PRO A 209 23.28 4.24 -2.61
C PRO A 209 22.66 5.12 -3.70
N ASN A 210 21.33 5.13 -3.85
CA ASN A 210 20.67 6.04 -4.79
C ASN A 210 20.61 7.50 -4.31
N LEU A 211 20.97 7.78 -3.06
CA LEU A 211 20.93 9.13 -2.49
C LEU A 211 22.31 9.79 -2.48
N ALA A 212 22.39 10.96 -3.11
CA ALA A 212 23.54 11.85 -3.09
C ALA A 212 23.64 12.61 -1.78
N SER A 213 22.50 13.13 -1.31
CA SER A 213 22.37 13.93 -0.10
C SER A 213 20.97 13.81 0.50
N VAL A 214 20.86 13.97 1.82
CA VAL A 214 19.58 13.88 2.55
C VAL A 214 19.40 15.09 3.46
N LEU A 215 18.29 15.81 3.31
CA LEU A 215 17.84 16.81 4.26
C LEU A 215 16.82 16.17 5.21
N LEU A 216 17.16 16.04 6.50
CA LEU A 216 16.25 15.60 7.54
C LEU A 216 15.43 16.79 8.06
N ILE A 217 14.12 16.64 8.15
CA ILE A 217 13.24 17.62 8.77
C ILE A 217 12.72 17.05 10.10
N ASP A 218 13.07 17.72 11.19
CA ASP A 218 12.66 17.37 12.55
C ASP A 218 11.51 18.27 13.03
N HIS A 219 10.65 17.69 13.86
CA HIS A 219 9.68 18.44 14.66
C HIS A 219 10.04 18.27 16.15
N PRO A 220 10.08 19.36 16.95
CA PRO A 220 10.54 19.29 18.35
C PRO A 220 9.70 18.34 19.22
N ASP A 221 8.40 18.24 18.94
CA ASP A 221 7.48 17.35 19.66
C ASP A 221 7.48 15.90 19.15
N ALA A 222 8.26 15.58 18.10
CA ALA A 222 8.33 14.22 17.59
C ALA A 222 9.16 13.31 18.50
N LYS A 223 8.76 12.03 18.55
CA LYS A 223 9.47 11.00 19.32
C LYS A 223 10.79 10.59 18.65
N VAL A 224 10.81 10.50 17.33
CA VAL A 224 12.01 10.21 16.53
C VAL A 224 12.56 11.52 15.99
N GLN A 225 13.84 11.78 16.26
CA GLN A 225 14.57 12.92 15.72
C GLN A 225 15.81 12.46 14.96
N SER A 226 16.40 13.36 14.17
CA SER A 226 17.58 13.07 13.36
C SER A 226 18.75 12.48 14.14
N ASN A 227 19.03 12.97 15.35
CA ASN A 227 20.10 12.44 16.20
C ASN A 227 19.87 10.97 16.59
N ASP A 228 18.62 10.54 16.80
CA ASP A 228 18.30 9.15 17.12
C ASP A 228 18.66 8.23 15.94
N ILE A 229 18.39 8.68 14.71
CA ILE A 229 18.72 7.96 13.48
C ILE A 229 20.24 7.83 13.31
N ILE A 230 21.00 8.91 13.57
CA ILE A 230 22.46 8.88 13.47
C ILE A 230 23.08 7.96 14.54
N ASN A 231 22.56 7.98 15.76
CA ASN A 231 23.01 7.06 16.81
C ASN A 231 22.70 5.61 16.43
N TYR A 232 21.50 5.34 15.88
CA TYR A 232 21.14 4.01 15.38
C TYR A 232 22.13 3.51 14.32
N ILE A 233 22.52 4.36 13.36
CA ILE A 233 23.54 4.01 12.35
C ILE A 233 24.87 3.68 13.03
N GLN A 234 25.31 4.47 14.02
CA GLN A 234 26.58 4.20 14.71
C GLN A 234 26.56 2.87 15.47
N ASP A 235 25.44 2.56 16.14
CA ASP A 235 25.28 1.37 16.97
C ASP A 235 25.11 0.08 16.14
N HIS A 236 24.48 0.16 14.97
CA HIS A 236 24.11 -1.01 14.16
C HIS A 236 24.88 -1.16 12.85
N HIS A 237 25.38 -0.05 12.29
CA HIS A 237 25.96 0.04 10.94
C HIS A 237 27.21 0.92 10.88
N GLY A 238 27.99 1.02 11.97
CA GLY A 238 29.15 1.92 12.07
C GLY A 238 30.25 1.73 11.02
N ASP A 239 30.25 0.60 10.30
CA ASP A 239 31.18 0.30 9.20
C ASP A 239 30.77 0.93 7.85
N ILE A 240 29.58 1.53 7.78
CA ILE A 240 29.04 2.18 6.58
C ILE A 240 28.86 3.67 6.89
N ALA A 241 29.50 4.53 6.09
CA ALA A 241 29.35 5.97 6.28
C ALA A 241 27.97 6.42 5.79
N PRO A 242 27.23 7.23 6.56
CA PRO A 242 25.97 7.80 6.09
C PRO A 242 26.20 8.73 4.90
N VAL A 243 25.15 8.89 4.09
CA VAL A 243 25.06 9.91 3.06
C VAL A 243 25.35 11.30 3.63
N ASN A 244 25.86 12.22 2.79
CA ASN A 244 25.94 13.64 3.14
C ASN A 244 24.55 14.12 3.59
N HIS A 245 24.43 14.63 4.81
CA HIS A 245 23.14 15.02 5.37
C HIS A 245 23.24 16.27 6.25
N GLN A 246 22.11 16.96 6.39
CA GLN A 246 21.89 18.05 7.33
C GLN A 246 20.47 17.96 7.89
N THR A 247 20.25 18.60 9.04
CA THR A 247 18.94 18.65 9.71
C THR A 247 18.42 20.08 9.74
N VAL A 248 17.11 20.23 9.49
CA VAL A 248 16.34 21.43 9.81
C VAL A 248 15.27 21.06 10.84
N VAL A 249 15.18 21.84 11.92
CA VAL A 249 14.14 21.70 12.93
C VAL A 249 13.03 22.72 12.66
N ILE A 250 11.77 22.27 12.72
CA ILE A 250 10.60 23.15 12.65
C ILE A 250 10.45 23.85 14.01
N ASP A 251 11.17 24.94 14.18
CA ASP A 251 11.13 25.76 15.38
C ASP A 251 10.60 27.16 15.05
N GLY A 252 9.71 27.68 15.90
CA GLY A 252 9.08 28.99 15.71
C GLY A 252 8.23 29.09 14.44
N ASN A 253 8.64 29.95 13.50
CA ASN A 253 7.90 30.23 12.28
C ASN A 253 8.21 29.18 11.20
N PRO A 254 7.26 28.32 10.79
CA PRO A 254 7.53 27.24 9.84
C PRO A 254 8.08 27.71 8.49
N ASN A 255 7.80 28.95 8.07
CA ASN A 255 8.32 29.49 6.82
C ASN A 255 9.84 29.68 6.85
N GLU A 256 10.42 30.01 8.01
CA GLU A 256 11.88 30.17 8.15
C GLU A 256 12.60 28.82 8.00
N SER A 257 12.05 27.76 8.60
CA SER A 257 12.54 26.39 8.42
C SER A 257 12.43 25.93 6.95
N ILE A 258 11.34 26.28 6.26
CA ILE A 258 11.18 25.98 4.83
C ILE A 258 12.26 26.68 3.99
N GLU A 259 12.50 27.98 4.19
CA GLU A 259 13.51 28.73 3.44
C GLU A 259 14.94 28.22 3.73
N LEU A 260 15.23 27.84 4.97
CA LEU A 260 16.50 27.21 5.32
C LEU A 260 16.68 25.87 4.58
N GLY A 261 15.67 25.01 4.57
CA GLY A 261 15.69 23.75 3.84
C GLY A 261 15.93 23.95 2.33
N ILE A 262 15.28 24.94 1.72
CA ILE A 262 15.48 25.32 0.32
C ILE A 262 16.94 25.72 0.06
N GLN A 263 17.52 26.55 0.93
CA GLN A 263 18.89 27.01 0.77
C GLN A 263 19.89 25.85 0.88
N ILE A 264 19.70 24.92 1.82
CA ILE A 264 20.54 23.74 1.98
C ILE A 264 20.49 22.88 0.72
N VAL A 265 19.29 22.53 0.24
CA VAL A 265 19.13 21.70 -0.96
C VAL A 265 19.78 22.36 -2.17
N ARG A 266 19.57 23.67 -2.37
CA ARG A 266 20.19 24.43 -3.48
C ARG A 266 21.71 24.34 -3.48
N ASN A 267 22.35 24.34 -2.30
CA ASN A 267 23.81 24.24 -2.21
C ASN A 267 24.33 22.86 -2.62
N TRP A 268 23.55 21.79 -2.45
CA TRP A 268 23.97 20.43 -2.83
C TRP A 268 23.77 20.09 -4.30
N ILE A 269 22.90 20.82 -5.02
CA ILE A 269 22.56 20.52 -6.42
C ILE A 269 23.80 20.43 -7.31
N VAL A 270 24.72 21.39 -7.17
CA VAL A 270 25.95 21.44 -7.99
C VAL A 270 26.81 20.21 -7.75
N ASP A 271 27.13 19.90 -6.49
CA ASP A 271 27.99 18.76 -6.15
C ASP A 271 27.35 17.43 -6.54
N ALA A 272 26.04 17.28 -6.30
CA ALA A 272 25.30 16.08 -6.70
C ALA A 272 25.31 15.87 -8.22
N SER A 273 25.16 16.94 -9.01
CA SER A 273 25.16 16.89 -10.48
C SER A 273 26.54 16.64 -11.12
N ASN A 274 27.62 16.80 -10.37
CA ASN A 274 28.99 16.55 -10.85
C ASN A 274 29.38 15.05 -10.80
N VAL A 275 28.61 14.22 -10.09
CA VAL A 275 28.87 12.78 -10.00
C VAL A 275 28.34 12.08 -11.25
N VAL A 276 29.21 11.44 -12.02
CA VAL A 276 28.85 10.73 -13.25
C VAL A 276 28.75 9.23 -13.04
N ARG A 277 27.95 8.55 -13.86
CA ARG A 277 27.88 7.08 -13.85
C ARG A 277 29.16 6.45 -14.38
N THR A 278 29.54 5.32 -13.79
CA THR A 278 30.66 4.47 -14.23
C THR A 278 30.20 3.03 -14.42
N ALA A 279 30.92 2.24 -15.23
CA ALA A 279 30.58 0.84 -15.45
C ALA A 279 30.91 0.00 -14.19
N HIS A 280 29.93 -0.76 -13.71
CA HIS A 280 30.06 -1.69 -12.58
C HIS A 280 29.43 -3.04 -12.90
N ASP A 281 29.95 -4.09 -12.28
CA ASP A 281 29.38 -5.43 -12.38
C ASP A 281 27.95 -5.47 -11.82
N VAL A 282 27.08 -6.27 -12.43
CA VAL A 282 25.70 -6.49 -11.92
C VAL A 282 25.66 -7.08 -10.51
N SER A 283 26.77 -7.57 -9.97
CA SER A 283 26.89 -7.94 -8.56
C SER A 283 26.64 -6.77 -7.60
N GLY A 284 26.74 -5.52 -8.06
CA GLY A 284 26.36 -4.32 -7.31
C GLY A 284 24.85 -4.10 -7.19
N LEU A 285 24.01 -4.90 -7.85
CA LEU A 285 22.56 -4.79 -7.76
C LEU A 285 22.00 -5.58 -6.58
N LYS A 286 21.13 -4.92 -5.82
CA LYS A 286 20.29 -5.50 -4.77
C LYS A 286 18.83 -5.27 -5.19
N ILE A 287 18.15 -6.33 -5.63
CA ILE A 287 16.82 -6.22 -6.23
C ILE A 287 15.74 -6.64 -5.23
N ALA A 288 14.78 -5.74 -4.99
CA ALA A 288 13.55 -6.06 -4.28
C ALA A 288 12.59 -6.82 -5.21
N LEU A 289 12.04 -7.94 -4.74
CA LEU A 289 11.04 -8.75 -5.43
C LEU A 289 9.72 -8.61 -4.70
N GLN A 290 8.75 -7.96 -5.35
CA GLN A 290 7.48 -7.60 -4.75
C GLN A 290 6.31 -8.07 -5.60
N CYS A 291 5.19 -8.40 -4.95
CA CYS A 291 3.90 -8.53 -5.60
C CYS A 291 2.94 -7.40 -5.17
N GLY A 292 2.03 -7.02 -6.06
CA GLY A 292 0.92 -6.11 -5.77
C GLY A 292 -0.42 -6.83 -5.90
N GLY A 293 -1.39 -6.19 -6.56
CA GLY A 293 -2.71 -6.76 -6.85
C GLY A 293 -2.63 -8.07 -7.65
N SER A 294 -2.51 -9.19 -6.95
CA SER A 294 -2.31 -10.54 -7.49
C SER A 294 -3.56 -11.09 -8.16
N ASP A 295 -3.37 -11.93 -9.16
CA ASP A 295 -4.42 -12.71 -9.82
C ASP A 295 -4.00 -14.19 -9.95
N ALA A 296 -4.85 -15.02 -10.56
CA ALA A 296 -4.52 -16.42 -10.83
C ALA A 296 -3.31 -16.61 -11.76
N PHE A 297 -2.90 -15.57 -12.49
CA PHE A 297 -1.81 -15.63 -13.46
C PHE A 297 -0.45 -15.22 -12.86
N SER A 298 -0.44 -14.49 -11.74
CA SER A 298 0.79 -14.08 -11.01
C SER A 298 1.76 -15.25 -10.83
N GLY A 299 1.27 -16.40 -10.37
CA GLY A 299 2.08 -17.60 -10.10
C GLY A 299 2.49 -18.42 -11.33
N VAL A 300 2.02 -18.08 -12.53
CA VAL A 300 2.32 -18.82 -13.77
C VAL A 300 3.04 -17.98 -14.83
N THR A 301 2.94 -16.65 -14.76
CA THR A 301 3.65 -15.73 -15.67
C THR A 301 4.66 -14.84 -14.93
N GLY A 302 4.19 -13.80 -14.25
CA GLY A 302 5.01 -12.71 -13.71
C GLY A 302 6.01 -13.17 -12.64
N ASN A 303 5.55 -13.92 -11.62
CA ASN A 303 6.43 -14.38 -10.54
C ASN A 303 7.50 -15.36 -11.03
N PRO A 304 7.17 -16.39 -11.86
CA PRO A 304 8.19 -17.24 -12.47
C PRO A 304 9.20 -16.49 -13.36
N LEU A 305 8.75 -15.49 -14.14
CA LEU A 305 9.63 -14.64 -14.94
C LEU A 305 10.60 -13.85 -14.05
N MET A 306 10.08 -13.25 -12.98
CA MET A 306 10.86 -12.52 -11.98
C MET A 306 11.88 -13.44 -11.28
N ALA A 307 11.49 -14.65 -10.87
CA ALA A 307 12.40 -15.63 -10.28
C ALA A 307 13.52 -16.05 -11.25
N ARG A 308 13.23 -16.22 -12.54
CA ARG A 308 14.25 -16.54 -13.55
C ARG A 308 15.29 -15.43 -13.71
N LEU A 309 14.87 -14.16 -13.60
CA LEU A 309 15.75 -12.99 -13.64
C LEU A 309 16.60 -12.89 -12.36
N ALA A 310 15.95 -13.02 -11.20
CA ALA A 310 16.58 -13.08 -9.89
C ALA A 310 17.67 -14.16 -9.81
N SER A 311 17.41 -15.34 -10.39
CA SER A 311 18.38 -16.44 -10.45
C SER A 311 19.67 -16.03 -11.17
N LYS A 312 19.56 -15.36 -12.31
CA LYS A 312 20.72 -14.89 -13.08
C LYS A 312 21.53 -13.87 -12.28
N LEU A 313 20.86 -12.96 -11.57
CA LEU A 313 21.53 -11.96 -10.73
C LEU A 313 22.33 -12.61 -9.59
N ILE A 314 21.69 -13.52 -8.83
CA ILE A 314 22.35 -14.24 -7.73
C ILE A 314 23.57 -15.01 -8.24
N LEU A 315 23.48 -15.67 -9.39
CA LEU A 315 24.59 -16.41 -10.00
C LEU A 315 25.74 -15.51 -10.45
N HIS A 316 25.49 -14.21 -10.65
CA HIS A 316 26.53 -13.20 -10.90
C HIS A 316 27.00 -12.47 -9.64
N GLY A 317 26.55 -12.89 -8.45
CA GLY A 317 26.99 -12.33 -7.17
C GLY A 317 26.23 -11.10 -6.72
N GLY A 318 25.04 -10.82 -7.27
CA GLY A 318 24.13 -9.81 -6.72
C GLY A 318 23.24 -10.37 -5.61
N SER A 319 22.32 -9.54 -5.10
CA SER A 319 21.37 -9.92 -4.06
C SER A 319 19.92 -9.73 -4.52
N ILE A 320 19.03 -10.56 -3.98
CA ILE A 320 17.58 -10.34 -4.04
C ILE A 320 17.00 -10.29 -2.63
N ASN A 321 15.91 -9.56 -2.48
CA ASN A 321 15.10 -9.54 -1.27
C ASN A 321 13.66 -9.80 -1.68
N PHE A 322 13.10 -10.94 -1.28
CA PHE A 322 11.65 -11.18 -1.36
C PHE A 322 11.05 -11.09 0.04
N SER A 323 9.79 -10.70 0.13
CA SER A 323 9.18 -10.36 1.41
C SER A 323 7.71 -10.80 1.45
N GLU A 324 6.85 -10.05 2.15
CA GLU A 324 5.41 -10.29 2.26
C GLU A 324 5.10 -11.59 3.04
N THR A 325 5.48 -11.65 4.32
CA THR A 325 5.23 -12.79 5.22
C THR A 325 3.81 -13.38 5.11
N PRO A 326 2.71 -12.60 5.15
CA PRO A 326 1.37 -13.16 5.03
C PRO A 326 1.07 -13.77 3.65
N GLU A 327 1.81 -13.42 2.61
CA GLU A 327 1.68 -13.97 1.26
C GLU A 327 2.50 -15.25 1.08
N LEU A 328 3.18 -15.74 2.12
CA LEU A 328 3.94 -17.00 2.08
C LEU A 328 3.39 -18.06 3.06
N ILE A 329 2.38 -17.70 3.87
CA ILE A 329 1.70 -18.63 4.78
C ILE A 329 0.94 -19.67 3.95
N GLY A 330 1.25 -20.95 4.12
CA GLY A 330 0.73 -22.04 3.28
C GLY A 330 1.60 -22.39 2.06
N ALA A 331 2.72 -21.71 1.86
CA ALA A 331 3.72 -22.03 0.83
C ALA A 331 5.09 -22.41 1.43
N GLU A 332 5.12 -22.80 2.71
CA GLU A 332 6.34 -23.11 3.45
C GLU A 332 7.14 -24.23 2.77
N SER A 333 6.46 -25.24 2.21
CA SER A 333 7.08 -26.34 1.45
C SER A 333 7.88 -25.84 0.26
N TYR A 334 7.40 -24.81 -0.45
CA TYR A 334 8.11 -24.22 -1.58
C TYR A 334 9.28 -23.35 -1.10
N VAL A 335 9.07 -22.49 -0.10
CA VAL A 335 10.10 -21.58 0.41
C VAL A 335 11.27 -22.36 1.03
N LEU A 336 10.97 -23.44 1.76
CA LEU A 336 11.95 -24.25 2.48
C LEU A 336 12.51 -25.43 1.68
N ASN A 337 12.10 -25.58 0.42
CA ASN A 337 12.63 -26.61 -0.47
C ASN A 337 14.14 -26.49 -0.74
N GLN A 338 14.74 -25.31 -0.57
CA GLN A 338 16.21 -25.17 -0.54
C GLN A 338 16.61 -24.07 0.42
N VAL A 339 17.23 -24.43 1.55
CA VAL A 339 17.76 -23.47 2.53
C VAL A 339 19.25 -23.66 2.71
N ALA A 340 19.98 -22.58 3.02
CA ALA A 340 21.42 -22.64 3.26
C ALA A 340 21.76 -23.43 4.54
N SER A 341 20.89 -23.40 5.55
CA SER A 341 21.06 -24.14 6.79
C SER A 341 19.74 -24.33 7.57
N SER A 342 19.77 -25.16 8.61
CA SER A 342 18.66 -25.34 9.55
C SER A 342 18.28 -24.06 10.28
N GLU A 343 19.27 -23.21 10.57
CA GLU A 343 19.06 -21.93 11.25
C GLU A 343 18.22 -21.00 10.37
N ILE A 344 18.46 -20.99 9.06
CA ILE A 344 17.68 -20.20 8.11
C ILE A 344 16.25 -20.71 8.01
N SER A 345 16.02 -22.03 7.96
CA SER A 345 14.64 -22.55 7.99
C SER A 345 13.92 -22.22 9.30
N ASN A 346 14.60 -22.30 10.44
CA ASN A 346 14.02 -21.96 11.73
C ASN A 346 13.70 -20.47 11.82
N ALA A 347 14.61 -19.61 11.36
CA ALA A 347 14.40 -18.17 11.33
C ALA A 347 13.19 -17.80 10.46
N PHE A 348 13.03 -18.42 9.28
CA PHE A 348 11.85 -18.19 8.43
C PHE A 348 10.55 -18.60 9.14
N MET A 349 10.51 -19.82 9.70
CA MET A 349 9.32 -20.30 10.40
C MET A 349 8.98 -19.46 11.63
N GLU A 350 9.99 -18.96 12.35
CA GLU A 350 9.79 -18.06 13.48
C GLU A 350 9.14 -16.73 13.05
N ARG A 351 9.53 -16.15 11.91
CA ARG A 351 8.86 -14.96 11.35
C ARG A 351 7.40 -15.25 10.97
N VAL A 352 7.15 -16.41 10.35
CA VAL A 352 5.79 -16.85 9.99
C VAL A 352 4.89 -16.98 11.23
N GLU A 353 5.36 -17.63 12.29
CA GLU A 353 4.57 -17.80 13.52
C GLU A 353 4.40 -16.47 14.26
N HIS A 354 5.45 -15.65 14.36
CA HIS A 354 5.36 -14.32 14.95
C HIS A 354 4.32 -13.44 14.23
N PHE A 355 4.27 -13.49 12.89
CA PHE A 355 3.28 -12.75 12.12
C PHE A 355 1.85 -13.24 12.36
N LYS A 356 1.65 -14.57 12.52
CA LYS A 356 0.34 -15.14 12.86
C LYS A 356 -0.11 -14.71 14.26
N GLU A 357 0.81 -14.70 15.23
CA GLU A 357 0.55 -14.20 16.58
C GLU A 357 0.17 -12.72 16.53
N TRP A 358 0.96 -11.90 15.85
CA TRP A 358 0.71 -10.49 15.64
C TRP A 358 -0.67 -10.21 15.02
N LEU A 359 -1.06 -10.94 13.97
CA LEU A 359 -2.41 -10.84 13.38
C LEU A 359 -3.48 -11.19 14.41
N GLY A 360 -3.28 -12.26 15.18
CA GLY A 360 -4.19 -12.71 16.23
C GLY A 360 -4.38 -11.65 17.32
N GLU A 361 -3.32 -10.94 17.70
CA GLU A 361 -3.41 -9.82 18.64
C GLU A 361 -4.28 -8.68 18.11
N HIS A 362 -4.34 -8.50 16.80
CA HIS A 362 -5.17 -7.48 16.14
C HIS A 362 -6.58 -7.99 15.76
N GLY A 363 -6.97 -9.20 16.21
CA GLY A 363 -8.29 -9.77 15.92
C GLY A 363 -8.43 -10.31 14.50
N HIS A 364 -7.31 -10.56 13.82
CA HIS A 364 -7.25 -11.07 12.45
C HIS A 364 -6.61 -12.46 12.38
N SER A 365 -6.70 -13.10 11.22
CA SER A 365 -6.01 -14.36 10.94
C SER A 365 -5.50 -14.39 9.51
N ALA A 366 -4.48 -15.21 9.25
CA ALA A 366 -3.92 -15.38 7.91
C ALA A 366 -4.94 -15.90 6.88
N ALA A 367 -5.96 -16.63 7.33
CA ALA A 367 -7.05 -17.12 6.48
C ALA A 367 -7.94 -15.99 5.91
N GLY A 368 -7.87 -14.78 6.48
CA GLY A 368 -8.54 -13.59 5.94
C GLY A 368 -7.90 -13.04 4.66
N ASN A 369 -6.77 -13.59 4.24
CA ASN A 369 -6.16 -13.39 2.92
C ASN A 369 -6.48 -14.67 2.11
N PRO A 370 -7.12 -14.62 0.92
CA PRO A 370 -7.21 -13.58 -0.12
C PRO A 370 -8.22 -12.43 0.12
N SER A 371 -7.96 -11.28 -0.50
CA SER A 371 -8.93 -10.15 -0.59
C SER A 371 -10.16 -10.50 -1.44
N HIS A 372 -11.24 -9.73 -1.33
CA HIS A 372 -12.41 -9.88 -2.21
C HIS A 372 -12.02 -9.80 -3.69
N GLY A 373 -11.15 -8.84 -4.06
CA GLY A 373 -10.63 -8.71 -5.42
C GLY A 373 -9.86 -9.95 -5.92
N ASN A 374 -9.17 -10.67 -5.02
CA ASN A 374 -8.45 -11.90 -5.38
C ASN A 374 -9.41 -13.09 -5.59
N LEU A 375 -10.42 -13.24 -4.73
CA LEU A 375 -11.47 -14.28 -4.86
C LEU A 375 -12.16 -14.17 -6.21
N MET A 376 -12.43 -12.94 -6.64
CA MET A 376 -13.02 -12.61 -7.94
C MET A 376 -12.18 -13.02 -9.15
N ARG A 377 -10.91 -13.36 -8.96
CA ARG A 377 -9.93 -13.62 -10.03
C ARG A 377 -9.27 -15.00 -9.90
N GLY A 378 -9.94 -15.93 -9.21
CA GLY A 378 -9.51 -17.34 -9.16
C GLY A 378 -8.46 -17.67 -8.10
N LEU A 379 -8.24 -16.81 -7.11
CA LEU A 379 -7.44 -17.09 -5.93
C LEU A 379 -8.37 -17.42 -4.76
N TYR A 380 -8.66 -18.71 -4.57
CA TYR A 380 -9.77 -19.17 -3.71
C TYR A 380 -9.50 -19.08 -2.20
N ASN A 381 -8.25 -19.31 -1.81
CA ASN A 381 -7.83 -19.39 -0.42
C ASN A 381 -6.35 -19.03 -0.29
N ILE A 382 -5.90 -18.93 0.96
CA ILE A 382 -4.53 -18.51 1.29
C ILE A 382 -3.48 -19.40 0.62
N THR A 383 -3.68 -20.71 0.59
CA THR A 383 -2.72 -21.67 0.04
C THR A 383 -2.43 -21.41 -1.44
N ILE A 384 -3.47 -21.28 -2.27
CA ILE A 384 -3.28 -20.98 -3.71
C ILE A 384 -2.56 -19.65 -3.90
N LYS A 385 -2.98 -18.62 -3.16
CA LYS A 385 -2.39 -17.29 -3.26
C LYS A 385 -0.91 -17.35 -2.89
N SER A 386 -0.59 -17.98 -1.78
CA SER A 386 0.76 -18.08 -1.26
C SER A 386 1.68 -18.92 -2.15
N LEU A 387 1.19 -20.02 -2.71
CA LEU A 387 1.97 -20.81 -3.67
C LEU A 387 2.32 -19.97 -4.91
N GLY A 388 1.34 -19.25 -5.46
CA GLY A 388 1.57 -18.34 -6.58
C GLY A 388 2.54 -17.21 -6.24
N ALA A 389 2.44 -16.64 -5.04
CA ALA A 389 3.35 -15.61 -4.54
C ALA A 389 4.77 -16.15 -4.34
N ALA A 390 4.92 -17.36 -3.77
CA ALA A 390 6.22 -17.99 -3.51
C ALA A 390 7.02 -18.25 -4.80
N MET A 391 6.35 -18.38 -5.96
CA MET A 391 7.01 -18.51 -7.26
C MET A 391 7.96 -17.36 -7.63
N LYS A 392 7.96 -16.23 -6.90
CA LYS A 392 8.96 -15.15 -7.06
C LYS A 392 10.33 -15.51 -6.51
N ARG A 393 10.40 -16.48 -5.59
CA ARG A 393 11.65 -17.06 -5.11
C ARG A 393 12.16 -18.07 -6.14
N PRO A 394 13.43 -17.93 -6.59
CA PRO A 394 14.11 -18.97 -7.36
C PRO A 394 14.08 -20.33 -6.67
N TYR A 395 13.46 -21.33 -7.30
CA TYR A 395 13.34 -22.67 -6.73
C TYR A 395 14.70 -23.39 -6.61
N ASP A 396 15.62 -23.11 -7.53
CA ASP A 396 16.90 -23.79 -7.68
C ASP A 396 18.03 -23.20 -6.84
N LEU A 397 17.77 -22.15 -6.05
CA LEU A 397 18.78 -21.46 -5.25
C LEU A 397 18.39 -21.47 -3.76
N PRO A 398 19.38 -21.65 -2.87
CA PRO A 398 19.10 -21.65 -1.44
C PRO A 398 18.57 -20.28 -0.98
N LEU A 399 17.61 -20.28 -0.06
CA LEU A 399 17.40 -19.13 0.82
C LEU A 399 18.62 -19.02 1.73
N GLU A 400 19.34 -17.89 1.67
CA GLU A 400 20.62 -17.69 2.36
C GLU A 400 20.47 -16.85 3.63
N HIS A 401 19.50 -15.93 3.66
CA HIS A 401 19.32 -14.99 4.77
C HIS A 401 17.84 -14.77 5.10
N VAL A 402 17.53 -14.61 6.38
CA VAL A 402 16.23 -14.17 6.90
C VAL A 402 16.50 -12.95 7.77
N ILE A 403 15.90 -11.82 7.44
CA ILE A 403 16.13 -10.53 8.10
C ILE A 403 14.83 -9.92 8.62
N LYS A 404 14.94 -9.06 9.63
CA LYS A 404 13.81 -8.27 10.11
C LYS A 404 13.49 -7.14 9.12
N TYR A 405 12.34 -6.50 9.32
CA TYR A 405 11.94 -5.34 8.53
C TYR A 405 13.03 -4.25 8.55
N SER A 406 13.44 -3.77 7.37
CA SER A 406 14.46 -2.73 7.16
C SER A 406 15.89 -3.06 7.61
N GLU A 407 16.18 -4.29 8.06
CA GLU A 407 17.54 -4.68 8.42
C GLU A 407 18.46 -4.70 7.18
N PHE A 408 19.62 -4.05 7.28
CA PHE A 408 20.48 -3.82 6.12
C PHE A 408 21.10 -5.11 5.55
N MET A 409 21.04 -5.28 4.22
CA MET A 409 21.60 -6.44 3.53
C MET A 409 23.12 -6.28 3.33
N CYS A 410 23.92 -7.06 4.07
CA CYS A 410 25.38 -6.98 4.01
C CYS A 410 26.01 -7.91 2.97
N ASP A 411 25.45 -9.10 2.75
CA ASP A 411 26.05 -10.15 1.92
C ASP A 411 25.32 -10.32 0.57
N PRO A 412 26.00 -10.89 -0.45
CA PRO A 412 25.34 -11.31 -1.68
C PRO A 412 24.49 -12.55 -1.47
N GLY A 413 23.29 -12.63 -2.05
CA GLY A 413 22.49 -13.86 -1.99
C GLY A 413 20.98 -13.62 -2.01
N ALA A 414 20.23 -14.67 -1.70
CA ALA A 414 18.78 -14.60 -1.54
C ALA A 414 18.38 -14.28 -0.09
N TYR A 415 17.66 -13.18 0.09
CA TYR A 415 17.11 -12.73 1.37
C TYR A 415 15.60 -12.90 1.40
N PHE A 416 15.07 -13.35 2.54
CA PHE A 416 13.70 -13.14 2.95
C PHE A 416 13.66 -12.04 4.02
N MET A 417 12.84 -11.01 3.81
CA MET A 417 12.58 -9.97 4.80
C MET A 417 11.18 -10.13 5.40
N ASP A 418 11.06 -10.09 6.73
CA ASP A 418 9.75 -10.06 7.39
C ASP A 418 9.05 -8.72 7.15
N SER A 419 7.81 -8.76 6.62
CA SER A 419 7.03 -7.56 6.30
C SER A 419 5.53 -7.84 6.24
N PRO A 420 4.67 -6.80 6.28
CA PRO A 420 3.26 -6.94 5.94
C PRO A 420 3.09 -7.23 4.45
N GLY A 421 1.88 -7.65 4.05
CA GLY A 421 1.51 -7.87 2.64
C GLY A 421 1.04 -6.61 1.90
N ASN A 422 1.01 -5.45 2.58
CA ASN A 422 0.78 -4.18 1.89
C ASN A 422 2.04 -3.82 1.08
N ASP A 423 1.85 -3.53 -0.20
CA ASP A 423 2.94 -3.40 -1.16
C ASP A 423 3.85 -2.19 -0.88
N ILE A 424 3.28 -1.04 -0.55
CA ILE A 424 4.05 0.18 -0.22
C ILE A 424 4.82 -0.01 1.09
N GLU A 425 4.20 -0.63 2.11
CA GLU A 425 4.87 -0.93 3.38
C GLU A 425 6.02 -1.93 3.19
N SER A 426 5.82 -3.00 2.43
CA SER A 426 6.86 -4.01 2.17
C SER A 426 8.03 -3.43 1.38
N VAL A 427 7.76 -2.74 0.27
CA VAL A 427 8.80 -2.12 -0.58
C VAL A 427 9.62 -1.11 0.21
N THR A 428 8.99 -0.33 1.09
CA THR A 428 9.69 0.63 1.94
C THR A 428 10.79 -0.04 2.78
N GLY A 429 10.48 -1.19 3.39
CA GLY A 429 11.46 -1.96 4.15
C GLY A 429 12.55 -2.57 3.26
N GLN A 430 12.20 -3.06 2.07
CA GLN A 430 13.17 -3.62 1.13
C GLN A 430 14.17 -2.56 0.62
N VAL A 431 13.67 -1.35 0.33
CA VAL A 431 14.51 -0.21 -0.04
C VAL A 431 15.40 0.20 1.12
N ALA A 432 14.87 0.32 2.34
CA ALA A 432 15.68 0.61 3.52
C ALA A 432 16.74 -0.47 3.81
N SER A 433 16.46 -1.73 3.47
CA SER A 433 17.43 -2.83 3.54
C SER A 433 18.56 -2.71 2.50
N GLY A 434 18.49 -1.73 1.59
CA GLY A 434 19.51 -1.40 0.61
C GLY A 434 19.19 -1.79 -0.84
N CYS A 435 17.97 -2.19 -1.16
CA CYS A 435 17.59 -2.54 -2.53
C CYS A 435 17.60 -1.32 -3.45
N ASN A 436 18.47 -1.33 -4.46
CA ASN A 436 18.68 -0.22 -5.39
C ASN A 436 17.88 -0.36 -6.71
N LEU A 437 17.04 -1.39 -6.85
CA LEU A 437 16.06 -1.56 -7.92
C LEU A 437 14.90 -2.41 -7.40
N ILE A 438 13.67 -2.14 -7.86
CA ILE A 438 12.48 -2.93 -7.51
C ILE A 438 11.96 -3.63 -8.77
N MET A 439 11.69 -4.92 -8.65
CA MET A 439 10.88 -5.67 -9.60
C MET A 439 9.52 -5.96 -8.96
N PHE A 440 8.46 -5.53 -9.63
CA PHE A 440 7.12 -5.51 -9.06
C PHE A 440 6.14 -6.22 -9.99
N VAL A 441 5.62 -7.38 -9.55
CA VAL A 441 4.62 -8.13 -10.31
C VAL A 441 3.21 -7.70 -9.90
N THR A 442 2.34 -7.48 -10.88
CA THR A 442 0.93 -7.15 -10.62
C THR A 442 0.01 -7.76 -11.67
N GLY A 443 -1.14 -8.28 -11.23
CA GLY A 443 -2.16 -8.80 -12.14
C GLY A 443 -3.19 -7.77 -12.57
N ASN A 444 -3.45 -6.77 -11.71
CA ASN A 444 -4.48 -5.75 -11.98
C ASN A 444 -3.92 -4.40 -12.43
N GLY A 445 -2.59 -4.26 -12.48
CA GLY A 445 -1.92 -3.05 -12.93
C GLY A 445 -1.67 -2.05 -11.81
N SER A 446 -1.07 -2.48 -10.69
CA SER A 446 -0.68 -1.53 -9.63
C SER A 446 0.29 -0.48 -10.16
N VAL A 447 0.05 0.78 -9.77
CA VAL A 447 0.90 1.93 -10.12
C VAL A 447 1.96 2.24 -9.06
N THR A 448 2.16 1.36 -8.08
CA THR A 448 3.11 1.54 -6.97
C THR A 448 4.54 1.78 -7.48
N ASN A 449 5.17 2.86 -7.02
CA ASN A 449 6.56 3.23 -7.28
C ASN A 449 7.18 3.83 -6.02
N PHE A 450 8.50 3.87 -5.97
CA PHE A 450 9.26 4.44 -4.84
C PHE A 450 10.01 5.72 -5.26
N PRO A 451 10.13 6.76 -4.39
CA PRO A 451 10.60 8.07 -4.84
C PRO A 451 12.01 8.12 -5.45
N PHE A 452 12.94 7.31 -4.94
CA PHE A 452 14.35 7.34 -5.37
C PHE A 452 14.90 5.98 -5.84
N VAL A 453 14.04 4.98 -6.03
CA VAL A 453 14.41 3.63 -6.49
C VAL A 453 13.56 3.26 -7.69
N PRO A 454 14.16 2.89 -8.83
CA PRO A 454 13.40 2.57 -10.02
C PRO A 454 12.60 1.28 -9.84
N THR A 455 11.31 1.32 -10.20
CA THR A 455 10.40 0.18 -10.13
C THR A 455 10.07 -0.32 -11.53
N VAL A 456 10.58 -1.51 -11.87
CA VAL A 456 10.26 -2.25 -13.10
C VAL A 456 9.01 -3.08 -12.85
N LYS A 457 7.90 -2.70 -13.49
CA LYS A 457 6.60 -3.34 -13.31
C LYS A 457 6.32 -4.41 -14.37
N ILE A 458 5.89 -5.57 -13.91
CA ILE A 458 5.62 -6.77 -14.71
C ILE A 458 4.13 -7.10 -14.58
N ILE A 459 3.39 -7.00 -15.69
CA ILE A 459 1.96 -7.36 -15.72
C ILE A 459 1.76 -8.81 -16.16
N THR A 460 0.81 -9.51 -15.55
CA THR A 460 0.62 -10.95 -15.72
C THR A 460 -0.09 -11.36 -17.01
N THR A 461 -0.83 -10.45 -17.65
CA THR A 461 -1.67 -10.72 -18.83
C THR A 461 -1.59 -9.58 -19.86
N THR A 462 -1.70 -9.92 -21.15
CA THR A 462 -1.57 -8.96 -22.26
C THR A 462 -2.74 -7.98 -22.31
N ASP A 463 -3.97 -8.44 -22.06
CA ASP A 463 -5.15 -7.56 -22.06
C ASP A 463 -5.04 -6.42 -21.03
N VAL A 464 -4.40 -6.68 -19.88
CA VAL A 464 -4.15 -5.65 -18.87
C VAL A 464 -2.95 -4.79 -19.27
N TYR A 465 -1.91 -5.38 -19.89
CA TYR A 465 -0.79 -4.61 -20.46
C TYR A 465 -1.27 -3.56 -21.46
N ASP A 466 -2.10 -3.94 -22.41
CA ASP A 466 -2.56 -3.04 -23.47
C ASP A 466 -3.42 -1.89 -22.92
N ARG A 467 -4.19 -2.15 -21.84
CA ARG A 467 -4.96 -1.12 -21.14
C ARG A 467 -4.10 -0.21 -20.25
N MET A 468 -3.02 -0.75 -19.68
CA MET A 468 -2.16 -0.10 -18.69
C MET A 468 -0.74 0.14 -19.24
N SER A 469 -0.57 0.26 -20.56
CA SER A 469 0.77 0.27 -21.19
C SER A 469 1.62 1.45 -20.76
N ASN A 470 0.97 2.56 -20.39
CA ASN A 470 1.61 3.76 -19.85
C ASN A 470 1.97 3.63 -18.37
N GLU A 471 1.81 2.45 -17.78
CA GLU A 471 2.17 2.13 -16.40
C GLU A 471 2.96 0.81 -16.29
N MET A 472 3.23 0.10 -17.38
CA MET A 472 3.79 -1.26 -17.32
C MET A 472 5.04 -1.40 -18.19
N ASP A 473 6.14 -1.86 -17.59
CA ASP A 473 7.41 -2.03 -18.29
C ASP A 473 7.49 -3.36 -19.07
N ILE A 474 6.92 -4.44 -18.52
CA ILE A 474 7.03 -5.80 -19.06
C ILE A 474 5.66 -6.48 -19.14
N ASN A 475 5.32 -7.03 -20.31
CA ASN A 475 4.17 -7.91 -20.52
C ASN A 475 4.56 -9.39 -20.34
N ALA A 476 4.25 -9.99 -19.19
CA ALA A 476 4.42 -11.42 -18.95
C ALA A 476 3.27 -12.28 -19.51
N GLY A 477 2.15 -11.65 -19.93
CA GLY A 477 1.01 -12.32 -20.55
C GLY A 477 1.34 -13.08 -21.83
N ARG A 478 2.41 -12.69 -22.53
CA ARG A 478 2.94 -13.41 -23.69
C ARG A 478 3.26 -14.88 -23.40
N ILE A 479 3.55 -15.22 -22.15
CA ILE A 479 3.77 -16.61 -21.72
C ILE A 479 2.50 -17.46 -21.89
N LEU A 480 1.32 -16.86 -21.69
CA LEU A 480 0.02 -17.50 -21.96
C LEU A 480 -0.28 -17.58 -23.47
N GLU A 481 0.42 -16.80 -24.28
CA GLU A 481 0.29 -16.72 -25.74
C GLU A 481 1.37 -17.53 -26.49
N ASN A 482 2.01 -18.47 -25.79
CA ASN A 482 3.04 -19.40 -26.29
C ASN A 482 4.50 -18.90 -26.31
N SER A 483 4.82 -17.74 -25.73
CA SER A 483 6.23 -17.41 -25.44
C SER A 483 6.78 -18.30 -24.33
N SER A 484 8.05 -18.70 -24.44
CA SER A 484 8.71 -19.37 -23.31
C SER A 484 9.19 -18.38 -22.25
N ILE A 485 9.18 -18.80 -20.97
CA ILE A 485 9.75 -18.01 -19.86
C ILE A 485 11.22 -17.66 -20.12
N ASP A 486 11.97 -18.54 -20.79
CA ASP A 486 13.39 -18.31 -21.09
C ASP A 486 13.62 -17.22 -22.15
N GLU A 487 12.73 -17.10 -23.13
CA GLU A 487 12.76 -16.01 -24.12
C GLU A 487 12.40 -14.67 -23.47
N GLU A 488 11.27 -14.61 -22.76
CA GLU A 488 10.85 -13.38 -22.07
C GLU A 488 11.86 -12.96 -20.99
N SER A 489 12.50 -13.92 -20.29
CA SER A 489 13.55 -13.63 -19.32
C SER A 489 14.80 -13.00 -19.96
N LYS A 490 15.14 -13.31 -21.22
CA LYS A 490 16.28 -12.67 -21.90
C LYS A 490 15.96 -11.20 -22.19
N LEU A 491 14.76 -10.92 -22.68
CA LEU A 491 14.30 -9.56 -22.98
C LEU A 491 14.21 -8.72 -21.71
N ALA A 492 13.56 -9.25 -20.67
CA ALA A 492 13.41 -8.58 -19.40
C ALA A 492 14.75 -8.32 -18.69
N TYR A 493 15.72 -9.24 -18.78
CA TYR A 493 17.06 -9.02 -18.21
C TYR A 493 17.77 -7.84 -18.87
N GLY A 494 17.67 -7.73 -20.19
CA GLY A 494 18.22 -6.60 -20.94
C GLY A 494 17.57 -5.27 -20.56
N LEU A 495 16.25 -5.26 -20.30
CA LEU A 495 15.56 -4.07 -19.81
C LEU A 495 16.02 -3.69 -18.39
N VAL A 496 16.08 -4.64 -17.46
CA VAL A 496 16.55 -4.40 -16.08
C VAL A 496 17.97 -3.82 -16.08
N GLN A 497 18.87 -4.31 -16.93
CA GLN A 497 20.22 -3.77 -17.09
C GLN A 497 20.22 -2.32 -17.61
N LYS A 498 19.35 -1.99 -18.58
CA LYS A 498 19.19 -0.61 -19.08
C LYS A 498 18.61 0.31 -18.01
N VAL A 499 17.61 -0.16 -17.26
CA VAL A 499 17.00 0.59 -16.14
C VAL A 499 18.04 0.87 -15.06
N ALA A 500 18.80 -0.15 -14.63
CA ALA A 500 19.90 0.03 -13.70
C ALA A 500 20.95 1.04 -14.22
N SER A 501 21.16 1.07 -15.54
CA SER A 501 22.08 1.99 -16.23
C SER A 501 21.52 3.41 -16.45
N GLY A 502 20.29 3.69 -16.02
CA GLY A 502 19.70 5.04 -16.04
C GLY A 502 18.52 5.23 -17.00
N GLN A 503 18.08 4.20 -17.73
CA GLN A 503 16.79 4.28 -18.43
C GLN A 503 15.66 4.44 -17.40
N ALA A 504 14.80 5.44 -17.57
CA ALA A 504 13.63 5.61 -16.74
C ALA A 504 12.66 4.43 -16.93
N THR A 505 12.05 3.97 -15.84
CA THR A 505 10.88 3.10 -15.93
C THR A 505 9.65 3.92 -16.27
N VAL A 506 8.63 3.25 -16.79
CA VAL A 506 7.36 3.90 -17.11
C VAL A 506 6.75 4.59 -15.88
N GLY A 507 6.94 4.00 -14.69
CA GLY A 507 6.48 4.61 -13.43
C GLY A 507 7.23 5.87 -13.02
N GLU A 508 8.53 5.97 -13.33
CA GLU A 508 9.32 7.18 -13.09
C GLU A 508 8.85 8.31 -14.03
N GLU A 509 8.56 8.00 -15.29
CA GLU A 509 8.03 8.96 -16.26
C GLU A 509 6.62 9.46 -15.88
N ALA A 510 5.82 8.64 -15.22
CA ALA A 510 4.48 8.99 -14.74
C ALA A 510 4.49 9.97 -13.54
N GLY A 511 5.64 10.19 -12.88
CA GLY A 511 5.75 11.13 -11.75
C GLY A 511 4.99 10.72 -10.49
N HIS A 512 4.66 9.43 -10.36
CA HIS A 512 3.96 8.86 -9.20
C HIS A 512 4.93 8.09 -8.31
N SER A 513 4.90 8.33 -6.99
CA SER A 513 5.64 7.56 -5.99
C SER A 513 5.04 7.73 -4.60
N GLN A 514 5.18 6.72 -3.74
CA GLN A 514 4.68 6.73 -2.36
C GLN A 514 5.63 6.02 -1.40
N VAL A 515 5.58 6.39 -0.12
CA VAL A 515 6.34 5.75 0.97
C VAL A 515 5.40 5.55 2.14
N GLN A 516 5.51 4.40 2.80
CA GLN A 516 4.80 4.11 4.03
C GLN A 516 5.63 3.13 4.85
N ILE A 517 5.90 3.46 6.10
CA ILE A 517 6.60 2.56 7.03
C ILE A 517 5.58 1.57 7.61
N TRP A 518 5.99 0.31 7.82
CA TRP A 518 5.13 -0.68 8.45
C TRP A 518 4.64 -0.21 9.83
N ARG A 519 3.32 -0.17 9.95
CA ARG A 519 2.60 0.19 11.17
C ARG A 519 2.50 -1.01 12.11
N ASP A 520 3.63 -1.38 12.71
CA ASP A 520 3.72 -2.44 13.71
C ASP A 520 3.35 -1.95 15.13
N TRP A 521 2.10 -1.51 15.30
CA TRP A 521 1.60 -1.02 16.59
C TRP A 521 1.14 -2.20 17.44
N GLY A 522 2.06 -2.83 18.19
CA GLY A 522 1.72 -3.92 19.11
C GLY A 522 0.74 -3.54 20.23
N ASN A 523 -0.07 -4.51 20.67
CA ASN A 523 -1.16 -4.33 21.63
C ASN A 523 -0.74 -4.33 23.12
N GLN A 524 0.55 -4.33 23.44
CA GLN A 524 1.02 -4.59 24.82
C GLN A 524 0.70 -3.45 25.81
N SER A 525 0.63 -2.20 25.37
CA SER A 525 0.23 -1.08 26.25
C SER A 525 -1.27 -0.79 26.23
N GLU A 526 -2.03 -1.39 25.32
CA GLU A 526 -3.46 -1.08 25.10
C GLU A 526 -4.40 -2.22 25.46
N LYS A 527 -3.93 -3.46 25.69
CA LYS A 527 -4.81 -4.58 26.12
C LYS A 527 -5.61 -4.26 27.40
N GLU A 528 -5.00 -3.56 28.35
CA GLU A 528 -5.69 -3.11 29.58
C GLU A 528 -6.64 -1.95 29.28
N THR A 529 -6.22 -0.99 28.44
CA THR A 529 -7.00 0.22 28.13
C THR A 529 -8.20 -0.05 27.22
N TYR A 530 -8.10 -1.00 26.28
CA TYR A 530 -9.14 -1.27 25.28
C TYR A 530 -10.33 -2.06 25.88
N GLN A 531 -10.05 -3.03 26.76
CA GLN A 531 -11.10 -3.70 27.54
C GLN A 531 -11.74 -2.75 28.57
N GLU A 532 -10.94 -1.90 29.23
CA GLU A 532 -11.48 -0.87 30.12
C GLU A 532 -12.33 0.17 29.37
N GLN A 533 -11.92 0.60 28.18
CA GLN A 533 -12.69 1.52 27.33
C GLN A 533 -13.99 0.91 26.80
N GLN A 534 -14.03 -0.38 26.44
CA GLN A 534 -15.29 -1.08 26.15
C GLN A 534 -16.19 -1.23 27.38
N SER A 535 -15.60 -1.31 28.58
CA SER A 535 -16.33 -1.44 29.84
C SER A 535 -16.93 -0.13 30.34
N LEU A 536 -16.42 1.02 29.87
CA LEU A 536 -17.01 2.34 30.05
C LEU A 536 -18.25 2.49 29.15
N ARG A 537 -19.32 1.78 29.50
CA ARG A 537 -20.67 2.19 29.12
C ARG A 537 -20.92 3.54 29.78
N LEU A 538 -20.65 4.62 29.05
CA LEU A 538 -21.27 5.91 29.34
C LEU A 538 -22.77 5.64 29.42
N ASP A 539 -23.42 6.07 30.50
CA ASP A 539 -24.87 6.00 30.64
C ASP A 539 -25.46 6.67 29.38
N GLU A 540 -26.09 5.90 28.48
CA GLU A 540 -26.62 6.40 27.19
C GLU A 540 -27.75 7.43 27.37
N ARG A 541 -28.07 7.78 28.62
CA ARG A 541 -28.98 8.86 28.98
C ARG A 541 -28.35 10.21 28.65
N ALA A 542 -28.87 10.83 27.59
CA ALA A 542 -28.62 12.24 27.31
C ALA A 542 -28.89 13.09 28.56
N LEU A 543 -27.87 13.84 29.00
CA LEU A 543 -28.04 14.80 30.08
C LEU A 543 -28.92 15.97 29.58
N PRO A 544 -29.88 16.45 30.38
CA PRO A 544 -30.71 17.58 29.99
C PRO A 544 -29.86 18.86 29.89
N ILE A 545 -29.86 19.49 28.71
CA ILE A 545 -29.23 20.80 28.52
C ILE A 545 -30.20 21.88 29.02
N ARG A 546 -29.76 22.72 29.97
CA ARG A 546 -30.53 23.90 30.42
C ARG A 546 -30.51 24.96 29.33
N LYS A 547 -31.64 25.19 28.64
CA LYS A 547 -31.74 26.30 27.67
C LYS A 547 -31.69 27.66 28.39
N HIS A 548 -30.58 28.39 28.28
CA HIS A 548 -30.50 29.81 28.64
C HIS A 548 -30.62 30.73 27.40
N LEU A 549 -31.19 31.92 27.63
CA LEU A 549 -31.59 32.95 26.67
C LEU A 549 -30.41 33.75 26.06
N ILE A 550 -29.36 33.08 25.55
CA ILE A 550 -28.26 33.74 24.80
C ILE A 550 -28.36 33.45 23.29
N LYS A 551 -29.43 32.77 22.86
CA LYS A 551 -29.66 32.31 21.48
C LYS A 551 -29.57 33.46 20.46
N ASP A 552 -30.30 34.56 20.67
CA ASP A 552 -30.47 35.53 19.59
C ASP A 552 -29.21 36.36 19.29
N GLN A 553 -28.38 36.66 20.29
CA GLN A 553 -27.15 37.46 20.11
C GLN A 553 -25.97 36.66 19.54
N LEU A 554 -25.83 35.38 19.92
CA LEU A 554 -24.77 34.51 19.42
C LEU A 554 -25.03 34.17 17.94
N PHE A 555 -26.27 33.80 17.60
CA PHE A 555 -26.66 33.48 16.23
C PHE A 555 -26.63 34.70 15.30
N ALA A 556 -26.94 35.91 15.79
CA ALA A 556 -26.82 37.13 14.97
C ALA A 556 -25.36 37.45 14.59
N LYS A 557 -24.41 37.27 15.52
CA LYS A 557 -22.96 37.42 15.24
C LYS A 557 -22.44 36.28 14.36
N MET A 558 -22.86 35.04 14.64
CA MET A 558 -22.50 33.88 13.83
C MET A 558 -23.09 33.97 12.42
N LYS A 559 -24.30 34.50 12.19
CA LYS A 559 -24.85 34.73 10.84
C LYS A 559 -24.00 35.70 10.01
N GLY A 560 -23.46 36.75 10.64
CA GLY A 560 -22.57 37.70 9.97
C GLY A 560 -21.23 37.09 9.55
N VAL A 561 -20.74 36.10 10.31
CA VAL A 561 -19.50 35.33 10.02
C VAL A 561 -19.80 34.09 9.17
N ALA A 562 -20.98 33.49 9.28
CA ALA A 562 -21.39 32.31 8.53
C ALA A 562 -21.81 32.66 7.11
N GLY A 563 -22.35 33.86 6.86
CA GLY A 563 -22.51 34.39 5.51
C GLY A 563 -21.17 34.61 4.79
N SER A 564 -20.04 34.65 5.52
CA SER A 564 -18.68 34.69 4.94
C SER A 564 -17.96 33.33 4.99
N VAL A 565 -18.28 32.44 5.93
CA VAL A 565 -17.71 31.07 6.05
C VAL A 565 -18.47 30.02 5.21
N SER A 566 -19.78 30.18 4.97
CA SER A 566 -20.54 29.29 4.06
C SER A 566 -20.18 29.48 2.58
N ASN A 567 -19.27 30.42 2.27
CA ASN A 567 -18.75 30.63 0.93
C ASN A 567 -17.52 29.74 0.63
N GLN A 568 -16.95 29.05 1.64
CA GLN A 568 -15.88 28.08 1.44
C GLN A 568 -16.48 26.68 1.33
N GLN A 569 -16.79 26.27 0.11
CA GLN A 569 -17.14 24.89 -0.21
C GLN A 569 -15.89 24.17 -0.72
N HIS A 570 -15.79 22.86 -0.52
CA HIS A 570 -14.70 22.03 -1.07
C HIS A 570 -15.25 20.92 -1.96
N SER A 571 -14.43 20.48 -2.91
CA SER A 571 -14.70 19.34 -3.78
C SER A 571 -13.74 18.23 -3.35
N LEU A 572 -14.29 17.11 -2.92
CA LEU A 572 -13.52 16.02 -2.34
C LEU A 572 -13.21 14.96 -3.41
N ILE A 573 -11.94 14.58 -3.51
CA ILE A 573 -11.52 13.31 -4.13
C ILE A 573 -11.15 12.39 -2.98
N LEU A 574 -12.00 11.40 -2.70
CA LEU A 574 -11.80 10.44 -1.62
C LEU A 574 -11.16 9.17 -2.18
N PRO A 575 -9.85 8.93 -1.97
CA PRO A 575 -9.25 7.63 -2.27
C PRO A 575 -9.83 6.55 -1.35
N THR A 576 -9.94 5.31 -1.83
CA THR A 576 -10.37 4.15 -1.01
C THR A 576 -9.22 3.30 -0.50
N SER A 577 -7.99 3.61 -0.91
CA SER A 577 -6.78 2.88 -0.53
C SER A 577 -5.57 3.80 -0.55
N LEU A 578 -4.51 3.39 0.17
CA LEU A 578 -3.21 4.07 0.16
C LEU A 578 -2.67 4.23 -1.27
N CYS A 579 -2.78 3.20 -2.09
CA CYS A 579 -2.34 3.19 -3.50
C CYS A 579 -3.07 4.24 -4.37
N ALA A 580 -4.31 4.60 -4.02
CA ALA A 580 -5.06 5.63 -4.73
C ALA A 580 -4.77 7.06 -4.21
N GLY A 581 -4.16 7.18 -3.03
CA GLY A 581 -3.96 8.46 -2.34
C GLY A 581 -3.13 9.47 -3.13
N GLN A 582 -2.02 9.04 -3.73
CA GLN A 582 -1.16 9.96 -4.48
C GLN A 582 -1.77 10.36 -5.83
N VAL A 583 -2.48 9.45 -6.51
CA VAL A 583 -3.22 9.81 -7.73
C VAL A 583 -4.34 10.81 -7.40
N ALA A 584 -5.02 10.67 -6.26
CA ALA A 584 -5.98 11.67 -5.78
C ALA A 584 -5.31 13.04 -5.52
N ASN A 585 -4.12 13.06 -4.90
CA ASN A 585 -3.33 14.29 -4.72
C ASN A 585 -2.98 14.95 -6.06
N MET A 586 -2.51 14.16 -7.04
CA MET A 586 -2.16 14.64 -8.38
C MET A 586 -3.38 15.25 -9.08
N ALA A 587 -4.54 14.57 -9.04
CA ALA A 587 -5.79 15.06 -9.60
C ALA A 587 -6.23 16.38 -8.95
N ALA A 588 -6.23 16.45 -7.61
CA ALA A 588 -6.61 17.65 -6.87
C ALA A 588 -5.67 18.82 -7.18
N GLN A 589 -4.36 18.60 -7.22
CA GLN A 589 -3.38 19.63 -7.56
C GLN A 589 -3.57 20.16 -8.98
N ARG A 590 -3.82 19.28 -9.95
CA ARG A 590 -4.02 19.66 -11.35
C ARG A 590 -5.31 20.46 -11.54
N LEU A 591 -6.40 20.05 -10.90
CA LEU A 591 -7.66 20.80 -10.85
C LEU A 591 -7.46 22.19 -10.22
N ASN A 592 -6.75 22.26 -9.09
CA ASN A 592 -6.46 23.53 -8.41
C ASN A 592 -5.57 24.47 -9.23
N ARG A 593 -4.71 23.95 -10.13
CA ARG A 593 -3.89 24.75 -11.07
C ARG A 593 -4.70 25.27 -12.25
N LYS A 594 -5.67 24.49 -12.75
CA LYS A 594 -6.51 24.86 -13.91
C LYS A 594 -7.64 25.83 -13.55
N THR A 595 -8.08 25.81 -12.29
CA THR A 595 -9.22 26.61 -11.83
C THR A 595 -8.79 28.05 -11.50
N VAL A 596 -9.47 29.05 -12.08
CA VAL A 596 -9.18 30.48 -11.85
C VAL A 596 -9.88 30.93 -10.58
N LYS A 597 -9.14 31.02 -9.46
CA LYS A 597 -9.66 31.39 -8.14
C LYS A 597 -10.54 32.66 -8.17
N THR A 598 -11.87 32.49 -8.09
CA THR A 598 -12.84 33.57 -7.85
C THR A 598 -13.36 33.56 -6.40
N GLU A 599 -14.07 34.61 -5.96
CA GLU A 599 -14.58 34.74 -4.57
C GLU A 599 -15.60 33.66 -4.13
N LEU A 600 -16.09 32.81 -5.04
CA LEU A 600 -17.15 31.82 -4.83
C LEU A 600 -16.68 30.36 -5.02
N GLU A 601 -15.39 30.10 -5.17
CA GLU A 601 -14.90 28.82 -5.68
C GLU A 601 -14.55 27.76 -4.65
N THR A 602 -14.66 26.52 -5.12
CA THR A 602 -14.55 25.30 -4.37
C THR A 602 -13.14 24.71 -4.49
N GLU A 603 -12.34 24.70 -3.42
CA GLU A 603 -10.99 24.09 -3.45
C GLU A 603 -11.10 22.57 -3.57
N TYR A 604 -10.28 21.98 -4.43
CA TYR A 604 -10.20 20.53 -4.57
C TYR A 604 -9.29 19.95 -3.50
N VAL A 605 -9.83 19.06 -2.67
CA VAL A 605 -9.14 18.46 -1.54
C VAL A 605 -9.19 16.95 -1.62
N THR A 606 -8.28 16.30 -0.91
CA THR A 606 -8.19 14.85 -0.82
C THR A 606 -7.78 14.48 0.60
N LEU A 607 -8.22 13.30 1.03
CA LEU A 607 -7.97 12.76 2.36
C LEU A 607 -7.30 11.39 2.21
N PRO A 608 -6.00 11.35 1.85
CA PRO A 608 -5.27 10.10 1.76
C PRO A 608 -5.18 9.45 3.13
N HIS A 609 -5.32 8.13 3.14
CA HIS A 609 -5.24 7.30 4.34
C HIS A 609 -4.51 6.00 4.01
N THR A 610 -4.12 5.29 5.05
CA THR A 610 -3.33 4.06 4.97
C THR A 610 -4.18 2.79 4.96
N GLU A 611 -5.48 2.92 5.18
CA GLU A 611 -6.43 1.80 5.20
C GLU A 611 -6.94 1.37 3.81
N GLY A 612 -7.66 0.25 3.74
CA GLY A 612 -8.40 -0.21 2.57
C GLY A 612 -7.83 -1.45 1.87
N CYS A 613 -6.55 -1.75 2.09
CA CYS A 613 -5.84 -2.92 1.56
C CYS A 613 -5.50 -3.95 2.66
N GLY A 614 -5.12 -5.17 2.25
CA GLY A 614 -4.66 -6.20 3.19
C GLY A 614 -5.80 -6.81 4.02
N VAL A 615 -5.60 -6.98 5.32
CA VAL A 615 -6.59 -7.61 6.22
C VAL A 615 -7.53 -6.56 6.83
N SER A 616 -8.15 -5.72 6.00
CA SER A 616 -9.18 -4.76 6.45
C SER A 616 -10.54 -5.45 6.55
N SER A 617 -10.82 -6.12 7.67
CA SER A 617 -12.11 -6.77 7.94
C SER A 617 -12.59 -6.52 9.36
N GLY A 618 -13.83 -6.89 9.66
CA GLY A 618 -14.35 -6.86 11.04
C GLY A 618 -14.50 -5.45 11.61
N HIS A 619 -13.77 -5.14 12.70
CA HIS A 619 -13.92 -3.87 13.41
C HIS A 619 -13.34 -2.68 12.65
N SER A 620 -12.16 -2.84 12.06
CA SER A 620 -11.47 -1.80 11.27
C SER A 620 -12.32 -1.33 10.10
N GLU A 621 -12.99 -2.26 9.42
CA GLU A 621 -13.95 -1.95 8.34
C GLU A 621 -15.10 -1.06 8.83
N LYS A 622 -15.67 -1.33 10.01
CA LYS A 622 -16.76 -0.51 10.58
C LYS A 622 -16.32 0.92 10.88
N ILE A 623 -15.10 1.10 11.39
CA ILE A 623 -14.54 2.43 11.67
C ILE A 623 -14.38 3.20 10.35
N ILE A 624 -13.76 2.58 9.35
CA ILE A 624 -13.52 3.23 8.05
C ILE A 624 -14.84 3.59 7.36
N ARG A 625 -15.84 2.71 7.39
CA ARG A 625 -17.19 2.99 6.87
C ARG A 625 -17.78 4.27 7.46
N ASN A 626 -17.68 4.44 8.78
CA ASN A 626 -18.18 5.64 9.46
C ASN A 626 -17.42 6.91 9.07
N ILE A 627 -16.09 6.80 8.97
CA ILE A 627 -15.21 7.92 8.56
C ILE A 627 -15.54 8.35 7.14
N PHE A 628 -15.59 7.43 6.17
CA PHE A 628 -15.86 7.77 4.77
C PHE A 628 -17.26 8.33 4.58
N LYS A 629 -18.27 7.78 5.26
CA LYS A 629 -19.61 8.38 5.29
C LYS A 629 -19.56 9.82 5.80
N GLY A 630 -18.86 10.04 6.91
CA GLY A 630 -18.68 11.37 7.49
C GLY A 630 -18.05 12.36 6.52
N TYR A 631 -17.02 11.94 5.78
CA TYR A 631 -16.37 12.78 4.76
C TYR A 631 -17.27 13.06 3.56
N LEU A 632 -17.94 12.04 3.02
CA LEU A 632 -18.79 12.19 1.83
C LEU A 632 -20.02 13.07 2.09
N CYS A 633 -20.56 13.04 3.32
CA CYS A 633 -21.74 13.82 3.71
C CYS A 633 -21.40 15.10 4.48
N HIS A 634 -20.12 15.50 4.53
CA HIS A 634 -19.72 16.65 5.34
C HIS A 634 -20.31 17.97 4.79
N PRO A 635 -20.88 18.87 5.62
CA PRO A 635 -21.59 20.06 5.14
C PRO A 635 -20.76 21.06 4.31
N LEU A 636 -19.42 21.02 4.44
CA LEU A 636 -18.51 21.84 3.65
C LEU A 636 -18.08 21.19 2.33
N ILE A 637 -18.47 19.95 2.08
CA ILE A 637 -18.18 19.25 0.83
C ILE A 637 -19.38 19.40 -0.10
N LYS A 638 -19.16 20.04 -1.24
CA LYS A 638 -20.21 20.28 -2.26
C LYS A 638 -20.35 19.10 -3.20
N ASN A 639 -19.22 18.62 -3.72
CA ASN A 639 -19.15 17.53 -4.67
C ASN A 639 -18.10 16.54 -4.19
N SER A 640 -18.37 15.25 -4.31
CA SER A 640 -17.39 14.22 -3.94
C SER A 640 -17.27 13.16 -5.03
N LEU A 641 -16.04 12.77 -5.32
CA LEU A 641 -15.69 11.64 -6.17
C LEU A 641 -14.94 10.60 -5.34
N VAL A 642 -15.33 9.34 -5.47
CA VAL A 642 -14.63 8.20 -4.85
C VAL A 642 -13.68 7.60 -5.89
N LEU A 643 -12.41 7.46 -5.50
CA LEU A 643 -11.34 6.93 -6.35
C LEU A 643 -10.83 5.61 -5.78
N GLU A 644 -11.03 4.51 -6.51
CA GLU A 644 -10.39 3.22 -6.22
C GLU A 644 -9.10 3.04 -7.01
N HIS A 645 -8.24 2.17 -6.50
CA HIS A 645 -7.14 1.62 -7.28
C HIS A 645 -7.64 0.47 -8.17
N GLY A 646 -8.31 -0.51 -7.57
CA GLY A 646 -9.03 -1.62 -8.21
C GLY A 646 -8.76 -3.02 -7.62
N CYS A 647 -7.83 -3.16 -6.67
CA CYS A 647 -7.47 -4.43 -6.02
C CYS A 647 -7.64 -4.46 -4.50
N GLU A 648 -8.09 -3.37 -3.89
CA GLU A 648 -8.37 -3.23 -2.46
C GLU A 648 -9.66 -3.94 -2.01
N ASN A 649 -9.87 -4.05 -0.69
CA ASN A 649 -11.13 -4.57 -0.13
C ASN A 649 -12.26 -3.53 -0.24
N LEU A 650 -11.95 -2.24 -0.08
CA LEU A 650 -12.91 -1.14 -0.11
C LEU A 650 -13.21 -0.65 -1.54
N HIS A 651 -13.46 -1.57 -2.47
CA HIS A 651 -13.74 -1.24 -3.87
C HIS A 651 -15.04 -0.42 -4.05
N LEU A 652 -15.22 0.22 -5.21
CA LEU A 652 -16.37 1.11 -5.47
C LEU A 652 -17.73 0.43 -5.25
N GLY A 653 -17.84 -0.86 -5.60
CA GLY A 653 -19.05 -1.65 -5.35
C GLY A 653 -19.41 -1.77 -3.85
N PHE A 654 -18.41 -1.99 -3.00
CA PHE A 654 -18.58 -1.99 -1.55
C PHE A 654 -19.03 -0.61 -1.07
N MET A 655 -18.37 0.46 -1.52
CA MET A 655 -18.73 1.83 -1.14
C MET A 655 -20.16 2.21 -1.54
N ARG A 656 -20.62 1.81 -2.74
CA ARG A 656 -22.01 2.00 -3.16
C ARG A 656 -22.99 1.27 -2.24
N LYS A 657 -22.69 0.02 -1.89
CA LYS A 657 -23.52 -0.77 -0.96
C LYS A 657 -23.62 -0.10 0.42
N VAL A 658 -22.50 0.39 0.95
CA VAL A 658 -22.46 1.12 2.23
C VAL A 658 -23.35 2.36 2.19
N LEU A 659 -23.31 3.14 1.10
CA LEU A 659 -24.17 4.32 0.97
C LEU A 659 -25.65 3.95 0.89
N ILE A 660 -25.99 2.92 0.10
CA ILE A 660 -27.38 2.44 -0.05
C ILE A 660 -27.95 1.94 1.28
N GLU A 661 -27.18 1.16 2.05
CA GLU A 661 -27.57 0.67 3.38
C GLU A 661 -27.88 1.81 4.35
N GLU A 662 -27.22 2.95 4.18
CA GLU A 662 -27.39 4.16 4.99
C GLU A 662 -28.43 5.14 4.40
N ASN A 663 -29.18 4.74 3.37
CA ASN A 663 -30.16 5.56 2.64
C ASN A 663 -29.57 6.82 1.98
N ILE A 664 -28.31 6.75 1.55
CA ILE A 664 -27.63 7.80 0.79
C ILE A 664 -27.60 7.37 -0.68
N ASP A 665 -28.10 8.24 -1.58
CA ASP A 665 -28.11 7.95 -3.02
C ASP A 665 -26.69 7.98 -3.59
N PRO A 666 -26.14 6.85 -4.10
CA PRO A 666 -24.80 6.81 -4.67
C PRO A 666 -24.67 7.54 -6.03
N SER A 667 -25.78 7.92 -6.68
CA SER A 667 -25.78 8.57 -8.00
C SER A 667 -25.25 10.00 -7.96
N VAL A 668 -25.24 10.64 -6.79
CA VAL A 668 -24.76 12.02 -6.59
C VAL A 668 -23.23 12.14 -6.53
N TYR A 669 -22.52 11.00 -6.47
CA TYR A 669 -21.06 10.96 -6.37
C TYR A 669 -20.39 10.56 -7.68
N GLY A 670 -19.16 11.01 -7.86
CA GLY A 670 -18.26 10.56 -8.92
C GLY A 670 -17.63 9.22 -8.58
N TRP A 671 -17.33 8.42 -9.58
CA TRP A 671 -16.75 7.09 -9.39
C TRP A 671 -15.66 6.82 -10.42
N ALA A 672 -14.43 6.62 -9.97
CA ALA A 672 -13.27 6.39 -10.82
C ALA A 672 -12.37 5.28 -10.27
N SER A 673 -11.65 4.59 -11.16
CA SER A 673 -10.84 3.42 -10.86
C SER A 673 -9.55 3.48 -11.68
N ILE A 674 -8.40 3.61 -11.01
CA ILE A 674 -7.09 3.76 -11.69
C ILE A 674 -6.86 2.59 -12.68
N GLN A 675 -7.10 1.36 -12.23
CA GLN A 675 -6.79 0.16 -13.01
C GLN A 675 -7.82 -0.15 -14.12
N LYS A 676 -9.09 0.21 -13.92
CA LYS A 676 -10.15 -0.01 -14.92
C LYS A 676 -10.20 1.11 -15.95
N ASP A 677 -9.86 2.34 -15.54
CA ASP A 677 -9.92 3.52 -16.40
C ASP A 677 -8.62 3.77 -17.19
N GLY A 678 -7.63 2.87 -17.12
CA GLY A 678 -6.47 2.88 -18.02
C GLY A 678 -5.23 3.62 -17.50
N GLY A 679 -5.02 3.65 -16.19
CA GLY A 679 -3.83 4.24 -15.58
C GLY A 679 -4.01 5.68 -15.11
N ILE A 680 -2.90 6.30 -14.71
CA ILE A 680 -2.91 7.56 -13.94
C ILE A 680 -3.46 8.72 -14.76
N GLU A 681 -2.91 8.98 -15.95
CA GLU A 681 -3.34 10.14 -16.75
C GLU A 681 -4.80 10.01 -17.20
N SER A 682 -5.22 8.80 -17.61
CA SER A 682 -6.58 8.54 -18.08
C SER A 682 -7.62 8.75 -16.97
N VAL A 683 -7.35 8.24 -15.76
CA VAL A 683 -8.27 8.44 -14.63
C VAL A 683 -8.29 9.90 -14.15
N ILE A 684 -7.15 10.60 -14.19
CA ILE A 684 -7.10 12.04 -13.87
C ILE A 684 -7.98 12.82 -14.86
N LEU A 685 -7.86 12.56 -16.17
CA LEU A 685 -8.71 13.19 -17.18
C LEU A 685 -10.20 12.91 -16.93
N LYS A 686 -10.56 11.66 -16.60
CA LYS A 686 -11.94 11.30 -16.23
C LYS A 686 -12.46 12.06 -15.01
N ILE A 687 -11.62 12.24 -13.99
CA ILE A 687 -11.95 13.04 -12.80
C ILE A 687 -12.15 14.51 -13.19
N GLU A 688 -11.27 15.06 -14.03
CA GLU A 688 -11.38 16.44 -14.53
C GLU A 688 -12.68 16.66 -15.32
N ASP A 689 -13.02 15.72 -16.20
CA ASP A 689 -14.26 15.77 -17.00
C ASP A 689 -15.51 15.70 -16.11
N TRP A 690 -15.51 14.84 -15.09
CA TRP A 690 -16.62 14.71 -14.15
C TRP A 690 -16.88 16.02 -13.38
N PHE A 691 -15.84 16.63 -12.81
CA PHE A 691 -15.98 17.91 -12.11
C PHE A 691 -16.36 19.05 -13.05
N SER A 692 -15.84 19.06 -14.28
CA SER A 692 -16.19 20.07 -15.29
C SER A 692 -17.67 19.98 -15.68
N GLY A 693 -18.21 18.76 -15.82
CA GLY A 693 -19.64 18.54 -16.10
C GLY A 693 -20.56 19.11 -15.02
N ILE A 694 -20.18 18.93 -13.75
CA ILE A 694 -20.97 19.42 -12.60
C ILE A 694 -20.92 20.94 -12.45
N GLN A 695 -19.81 21.59 -12.79
CA GLN A 695 -19.73 23.05 -12.77
C GLN A 695 -20.73 23.68 -13.74
N VAL A 696 -20.95 23.08 -14.91
CA VAL A 696 -21.93 23.56 -15.90
C VAL A 696 -23.36 23.47 -15.37
N GLU A 697 -23.72 22.39 -14.67
CA GLU A 697 -25.06 22.23 -14.09
C GLU A 697 -25.32 23.21 -12.93
N ASN A 698 -24.31 23.43 -12.07
CA ASN A 698 -24.43 24.29 -10.89
C ASN A 698 -24.45 25.80 -11.20
N LEU A 699 -23.98 26.24 -12.37
CA LEU A 699 -24.15 27.64 -12.83
C LEU A 699 -25.64 28.05 -12.93
N HIS A 700 -26.56 27.08 -12.92
CA HIS A 700 -27.99 27.31 -13.02
C HIS A 700 -28.76 27.28 -11.69
N SER A 701 -28.12 26.98 -10.56
CA SER A 701 -28.77 26.92 -9.24
C SER A 701 -28.09 27.84 -8.22
N ASN A 702 -28.62 29.06 -8.08
CA ASN A 702 -28.27 29.96 -6.97
C ASN A 702 -29.21 29.73 -5.79
N ASP A 703 -29.07 28.60 -5.11
CA ASP A 703 -29.78 28.38 -3.85
C ASP A 703 -28.96 28.92 -2.69
N THR A 704 -29.31 30.13 -2.24
CA THR A 704 -28.94 30.63 -0.92
C THR A 704 -29.46 29.66 0.15
N LEU A 705 -28.56 28.88 0.74
CA LEU A 705 -28.86 28.00 1.85
C LEU A 705 -29.50 28.78 3.00
N ASN A 706 -30.78 28.52 3.26
CA ASN A 706 -31.46 28.98 4.47
C ASN A 706 -30.88 28.22 5.67
N VAL A 707 -29.88 28.82 6.32
CA VAL A 707 -29.19 28.23 7.49
C VAL A 707 -30.19 28.07 8.64
N SER A 708 -30.53 26.81 8.97
CA SER A 708 -31.39 26.46 10.11
C SER A 708 -30.58 26.41 11.41
N GLU A 709 -31.28 26.50 12.55
CA GLU A 709 -30.72 26.65 13.91
C GLU A 709 -29.90 25.44 14.43
N ASN A 710 -29.73 24.37 13.63
CA ASN A 710 -29.13 23.08 14.05
C ASN A 710 -27.82 22.71 13.32
N MET A 711 -27.14 23.65 12.67
CA MET A 711 -26.11 23.34 11.65
C MET A 711 -24.64 23.37 12.11
N TYR A 712 -24.34 23.66 13.38
CA TYR A 712 -22.93 23.77 13.83
C TYR A 712 -22.53 22.60 14.73
N SER A 713 -21.43 21.96 14.34
CA SER A 713 -20.68 21.01 15.16
C SER A 713 -19.27 21.53 15.37
N VAL A 714 -18.81 21.58 16.61
CA VAL A 714 -17.48 22.07 16.99
C VAL A 714 -16.74 20.95 17.70
N ALA A 715 -15.60 20.54 17.15
CA ALA A 715 -14.68 19.66 17.86
C ALA A 715 -13.69 20.50 18.68
N ILE A 716 -13.44 20.12 19.93
CA ILE A 716 -12.46 20.77 20.81
C ILE A 716 -11.40 19.75 21.20
N LEU A 717 -10.14 20.07 20.90
CA LEU A 717 -8.98 19.23 21.15
C LEU A 717 -8.01 19.96 22.09
N GLY A 718 -7.53 19.26 23.11
CA GLY A 718 -6.41 19.68 23.96
C GLY A 718 -5.30 18.65 23.87
N ASP A 719 -4.08 19.12 23.59
CA ASP A 719 -2.90 18.27 23.33
C ASP A 719 -1.91 18.23 24.51
N SER A 720 -1.99 19.21 25.41
CA SER A 720 -1.09 19.34 26.57
C SER A 720 -1.85 19.56 27.86
N TYR A 721 -1.14 19.55 29.00
CA TYR A 721 -1.72 19.93 30.28
C TYR A 721 -2.50 21.24 30.17
N VAL A 722 -3.75 21.23 30.67
CA VAL A 722 -4.62 22.40 30.72
C VAL A 722 -4.76 22.81 32.17
N ASP A 723 -4.30 24.01 32.51
CA ASP A 723 -4.48 24.55 33.85
C ASP A 723 -5.96 24.78 34.18
N ALA A 724 -6.26 25.04 35.45
CA ALA A 724 -7.62 25.17 35.94
C ALA A 724 -8.40 26.34 35.32
N GLU A 725 -7.74 27.44 34.98
CA GLU A 725 -8.38 28.64 34.42
C GLU A 725 -8.78 28.41 32.96
N ILE A 726 -7.86 27.85 32.16
CA ILE A 726 -8.13 27.46 30.77
C ILE A 726 -9.21 26.37 30.73
N ALA A 727 -9.12 25.37 31.61
CA ALA A 727 -10.12 24.32 31.73
C ALA A 727 -11.52 24.87 32.06
N HIS A 728 -11.62 25.83 32.98
CA HIS A 728 -12.88 26.51 33.28
C HIS A 728 -13.44 27.27 32.08
N GLY A 729 -12.57 27.97 31.34
CA GLY A 729 -12.95 28.68 30.11
C GLY A 729 -13.51 27.74 29.03
N PHE A 730 -12.83 26.62 28.76
CA PHE A 730 -13.31 25.63 27.79
C PHE A 730 -14.60 24.94 28.25
N ALA A 731 -14.76 24.62 29.53
CA ALA A 731 -16.01 24.06 30.05
C ALA A 731 -17.18 25.02 29.85
N THR A 732 -16.98 26.30 30.18
CA THR A 732 -17.97 27.38 29.96
C THR A 732 -18.31 27.53 28.48
N LEU A 733 -17.31 27.43 27.60
CA LEU A 733 -17.51 27.49 26.15
C LEU A 733 -18.35 26.31 25.65
N CYS A 734 -18.01 25.09 26.06
CA CYS A 734 -18.75 23.87 25.71
C CYS A 734 -20.22 23.96 26.13
N GLN A 735 -20.48 24.44 27.36
CA GLN A 735 -21.83 24.68 27.86
C GLN A 735 -22.55 25.72 27.02
N THR A 736 -21.94 26.90 26.82
CA THR A 736 -22.54 27.98 26.04
C THR A 736 -22.92 27.53 24.63
N MET A 737 -22.04 26.76 23.96
CA MET A 737 -22.31 26.18 22.65
C MET A 737 -23.47 25.18 22.71
N SER A 738 -23.45 24.26 23.67
CA SER A 738 -24.50 23.23 23.84
C SER A 738 -25.87 23.87 24.16
N GLU A 739 -25.91 24.89 25.01
CA GLU A 739 -27.11 25.67 25.34
C GLU A 739 -27.66 26.45 24.13
N ALA A 740 -26.78 26.89 23.23
CA ALA A 740 -27.15 27.49 21.95
C ALA A 740 -27.66 26.46 20.93
N GLY A 741 -27.57 25.15 21.20
CA GLY A 741 -27.95 24.08 20.28
C GLY A 741 -26.84 23.66 19.31
N ILE A 742 -25.60 24.07 19.56
CA ILE A 742 -24.41 23.66 18.81
C ILE A 742 -23.93 22.32 19.37
N SER A 743 -23.66 21.34 18.50
CA SER A 743 -23.06 20.07 18.93
C SER A 743 -21.58 20.27 19.24
N VAL A 744 -21.12 19.78 20.39
CA VAL A 744 -19.71 19.81 20.78
C VAL A 744 -19.18 18.39 20.85
N VAL A 745 -18.06 18.13 20.18
CA VAL A 745 -17.38 16.83 20.16
C VAL A 745 -16.06 16.94 20.91
N LEU A 746 -15.87 16.07 21.90
CA LEU A 746 -14.63 15.93 22.65
C LEU A 746 -14.08 14.53 22.42
N PRO A 747 -12.87 14.38 21.83
CA PRO A 747 -12.27 13.07 21.67
C PRO A 747 -11.83 12.52 23.04
N THR A 748 -11.91 11.21 23.23
CA THR A 748 -11.63 10.55 24.51
C THR A 748 -10.23 10.79 25.07
N PHE A 749 -9.27 11.09 24.19
CA PHE A 749 -7.87 11.33 24.55
C PHE A 749 -7.53 12.81 24.81
N THR A 750 -8.48 13.73 24.65
CA THR A 750 -8.22 15.16 24.88
C THR A 750 -7.78 15.41 26.32
N SER A 751 -6.71 16.19 26.49
CA SER A 751 -6.17 16.52 27.82
C SER A 751 -7.18 17.26 28.71
N LEU A 752 -8.18 17.91 28.10
CA LEU A 752 -9.29 18.55 28.81
C LEU A 752 -10.07 17.57 29.69
N LEU A 753 -10.27 16.32 29.24
CA LEU A 753 -10.99 15.30 30.01
C LEU A 753 -10.19 14.80 31.23
N GLN A 754 -8.89 15.08 31.30
CA GLN A 754 -8.06 14.79 32.47
C GLN A 754 -8.20 15.87 33.56
N SER A 755 -8.72 17.05 33.19
CA SER A 755 -8.92 18.15 34.14
C SER A 755 -10.19 17.94 34.98
N LYS A 756 -10.01 17.75 36.28
CA LYS A 756 -11.13 17.70 37.24
C LYS A 756 -11.99 18.96 37.18
N THR A 757 -11.36 20.12 37.00
CA THR A 757 -12.06 21.41 36.87
C THR A 757 -12.95 21.42 35.64
N PHE A 758 -12.43 20.98 34.49
CA PHE A 758 -13.22 20.88 33.26
C PHE A 758 -14.42 19.96 33.44
N LEU A 759 -14.21 18.73 33.94
CA LEU A 759 -15.29 17.75 34.14
C LEU A 759 -16.34 18.25 35.14
N THR A 760 -15.90 18.82 36.25
CA THR A 760 -16.79 19.34 37.30
C THR A 760 -17.62 20.49 36.74
N GLU A 761 -17.01 21.47 36.08
CA GLU A 761 -17.77 22.58 35.53
C GLU A 761 -18.71 22.13 34.41
N LEU A 762 -18.24 21.30 33.48
CA LEU A 762 -19.03 20.81 32.35
C LEU A 762 -20.28 20.05 32.80
N PHE A 763 -20.15 19.15 33.78
CA PHE A 763 -21.22 18.23 34.19
C PHE A 763 -21.96 18.61 35.48
N CYS A 764 -21.40 19.41 36.40
CA CYS A 764 -22.10 19.78 37.65
C CYS A 764 -23.23 20.79 37.46
N ARG A 765 -23.39 21.37 36.27
CA ARG A 765 -24.52 22.25 35.93
C ARG A 765 -25.65 21.56 35.16
N CYS A 766 -25.46 20.30 34.75
CA CYS A 766 -26.47 19.48 34.08
C CYS A 766 -27.55 18.99 35.06
#